data_AF-A0AA49GBH7-F1
#
_entry.id   AF-A0AA49GBH7-F1
#
_cell.length_a   1.000
_cell.length_b   1.000
_cell.length_c   1.000
_cell.angle_alpha   90.00
_cell.angle_beta   90.00
_cell.angle_gamma   90.00
#
_symmetry.space_group_name_H-M   'P 1'
#
loop_
_entity.id
_entity.type
_entity.pdbx_description
1 polymer ?
#
loop_
_entity_poly.entity_id
_entity_poly.type
_entity_poly.pdbx_seq_one_letter_code
_entity_poly.pdbx_strand_id
1 'polypeptide(L)'
;MKNLKQIRQWGVLLLASIIMVSCTKDEPTVGEPPNADAGTDINAFVDSNVTLNGSNSSDPEGGTLTFSWELTQRPSGSSASISNASSAEATFIPDEAGEYVAALTVEDEDGNSDSDDVIISATVNDNEAPEAIITDSNNQFIAPENNNNVINVGNTIQLSGVNSSDPEGDDLTYLWEVTSAPTNSTPTLVNEETVTLDFTADLAGEYTITLTVSDGNGNESTAEATIEAEVSPVEINSDVNENTTWENVYDDPSLPDYIITRSIDINAELTVDAGVYVQVVEDAFIRVESSGFLNAVGTESDSIKFTSSNIPAGLHWGGINFISGYIQNELTFTEISYAGNSDIAYLNSGWRRANIAVSDNGRLTLKNSTVSNSKEEGVYIAGDLRSFENNNFKENSSYPVSIPFNAVGIIDGNSDVSGNGNSSSVRIYGSTMTDDQSMVALANQQSYRVTGEIDLESVLNIGEGVQFAFDEDVFFRVNETGNIIAEGTASNKIVMTSSNISAGLHWGGLDINSGYSSNKLDHVEVSYAGNSDMFYENSAWRSANVGIQDNGYLTISNSTITNSQDVGVYCGNESLNTFASNNFVDNSGYAIYIEFNDVGAIDGNTTFSGNGDNGVTIYGSTTSDNVTMAKLSGSAYYLFNGSSVVGSDLDIEEGTEMRFNEDVKLTVNSNGTISAIGTSNSMITFTSANQAGGINWAGILIESSSAVNEFSFVEVSYGGSDDIDYINSAWRRSNVAINSGELKMNDCTISNGEGTGITISSDSFLNGLNSSSTDPEAQIEANNTFTNNGMDNILFL
;
A
#
# COMPACT_ATOMS: atom_id res chain seq x y z
N MET A 1 35.17 -100.96 17.87
CA MET A 1 33.90 -100.64 18.58
C MET A 1 33.24 -99.53 17.77
N LYS A 2 32.00 -99.64 17.28
CA LYS A 2 30.99 -100.73 17.27
C LYS A 2 30.59 -100.94 15.79
N ASN A 3 30.65 -102.14 15.22
CA ASN A 3 29.59 -103.16 15.14
C ASN A 3 28.31 -102.64 14.43
N LEU A 4 27.70 -103.29 13.43
CA LEU A 4 27.92 -104.56 12.68
C LEU A 4 27.03 -104.46 11.38
N LYS A 5 27.16 -105.19 10.26
CA LYS A 5 28.02 -106.30 9.74
C LYS A 5 28.05 -106.21 8.18
N GLN A 6 28.34 -107.30 7.45
CA GLN A 6 28.27 -107.42 5.98
C GLN A 6 27.40 -108.61 5.52
N ILE A 7 26.74 -108.43 4.36
CA ILE A 7 26.60 -109.31 3.17
C ILE A 7 26.63 -110.84 3.35
N ARG A 8 25.69 -111.54 2.69
CA ARG A 8 25.85 -112.94 2.22
C ARG A 8 25.18 -113.17 0.86
N GLN A 9 25.75 -114.06 0.05
CA GLN A 9 25.36 -114.35 -1.34
C GLN A 9 25.60 -115.84 -1.65
N TRP A 10 24.52 -116.62 -1.92
CA TRP A 10 24.48 -118.02 -2.38
C TRP A 10 23.11 -118.24 -3.07
N GLY A 11 22.89 -119.13 -4.05
CA GLY A 11 23.84 -119.91 -4.85
C GLY A 11 23.38 -121.33 -5.23
N VAL A 12 23.02 -121.54 -6.52
CA VAL A 12 23.23 -122.78 -7.34
C VAL A 12 22.34 -124.05 -7.14
N LEU A 13 21.58 -124.40 -8.20
CA LEU A 13 21.16 -125.75 -8.77
C LEU A 13 20.60 -126.88 -7.82
N LEU A 14 19.86 -127.93 -8.23
CA LEU A 14 19.90 -128.78 -9.45
C LEU A 14 18.62 -129.65 -9.67
N LEU A 15 18.54 -130.33 -10.83
CA LEU A 15 17.47 -131.16 -11.46
C LEU A 15 16.68 -132.22 -10.64
N ALA A 16 15.45 -132.46 -11.11
CA ALA A 16 14.78 -133.77 -11.31
C ALA A 16 13.59 -133.65 -12.32
N SER A 17 12.98 -134.67 -12.94
CA SER A 17 13.45 -135.91 -13.63
C SER A 17 12.26 -136.71 -14.23
N ILE A 18 12.50 -137.64 -15.19
CA ILE A 18 11.62 -138.79 -15.62
C ILE A 18 10.36 -138.43 -16.45
N ILE A 19 10.32 -138.63 -17.79
CA ILE A 19 10.02 -139.84 -18.62
C ILE A 19 8.54 -139.99 -19.05
N MET A 20 8.25 -139.82 -20.36
CA MET A 20 7.66 -140.84 -21.28
C MET A 20 7.49 -140.28 -22.71
N VAL A 21 7.32 -141.18 -23.68
CA VAL A 21 7.21 -140.85 -25.12
C VAL A 21 5.86 -141.33 -25.66
N SER A 22 5.21 -140.53 -26.50
CA SER A 22 4.31 -141.02 -27.55
C SER A 22 4.38 -140.08 -28.75
N CYS A 23 4.24 -140.62 -29.96
CA CYS A 23 4.31 -139.86 -31.22
C CYS A 23 3.00 -140.06 -31.99
N THR A 24 2.28 -138.96 -32.28
CA THR A 24 1.24 -138.91 -33.31
C THR A 24 0.97 -137.47 -33.77
N LYS A 25 1.23 -137.25 -35.07
CA LYS A 25 0.40 -136.50 -36.03
C LYS A 25 0.21 -134.99 -35.83
N ASP A 26 0.48 -134.24 -36.91
CA ASP A 26 0.17 -132.82 -37.05
C ASP A 26 -1.36 -132.55 -37.10
N GLU A 27 -1.74 -131.47 -36.42
CA GLU A 27 -2.94 -130.65 -36.63
C GLU A 27 -2.44 -129.20 -36.71
N PRO A 28 -3.05 -128.29 -37.49
CA PRO A 28 -2.60 -126.90 -37.55
C PRO A 28 -2.86 -126.19 -36.21
N THR A 29 -1.87 -125.43 -35.75
CA THR A 29 -2.07 -124.41 -34.70
C THR A 29 -2.87 -123.26 -35.28
N VAL A 30 -3.88 -122.79 -34.53
CA VAL A 30 -4.41 -121.43 -34.67
C VAL A 30 -3.54 -120.57 -33.76
N GLY A 31 -3.07 -119.41 -34.25
CA GLY A 31 -2.30 -118.46 -33.44
C GLY A 31 -3.10 -117.90 -32.25
N GLU A 32 -2.41 -117.33 -31.25
CA GLU A 32 -3.09 -116.50 -30.25
C GLU A 32 -3.20 -115.06 -30.80
N PRO A 33 -4.26 -114.29 -30.44
CA PRO A 33 -4.41 -112.94 -30.94
C PRO A 33 -3.28 -112.02 -30.47
N PRO A 34 -2.99 -110.94 -31.22
CA PRO A 34 -2.05 -109.92 -30.79
C PRO A 34 -2.55 -109.21 -29.51
N ASN A 35 -1.67 -108.43 -28.87
CA ASN A 35 -2.02 -107.54 -27.77
C ASN A 35 -1.83 -106.08 -28.21
N ALA A 36 -2.91 -105.30 -28.20
CA ALA A 36 -2.87 -103.86 -28.42
C ALA A 36 -2.33 -103.10 -27.18
N ASP A 37 -1.56 -102.04 -27.42
CA ASP A 37 -1.21 -101.00 -26.42
C ASP A 37 -1.31 -99.66 -27.15
N ALA A 38 -2.31 -98.84 -26.81
CA ALA A 38 -2.56 -97.53 -27.42
C ALA A 38 -1.74 -96.40 -26.76
N GLY A 39 -0.99 -96.70 -25.69
CA GLY A 39 -0.32 -95.74 -24.84
C GLY A 39 -1.22 -95.16 -23.74
N THR A 40 -0.66 -94.24 -22.94
CA THR A 40 -1.37 -93.59 -21.84
C THR A 40 -2.11 -92.34 -22.30
N ASP A 41 -3.25 -92.05 -21.64
CA ASP A 41 -4.06 -90.84 -21.86
C ASP A 41 -3.25 -89.53 -21.96
N ILE A 42 -3.71 -88.64 -22.84
CA ILE A 42 -2.99 -87.44 -23.25
C ILE A 42 -3.80 -86.18 -22.87
N ASN A 43 -3.13 -85.16 -22.33
CA ASN A 43 -3.68 -83.81 -22.24
C ASN A 43 -3.11 -82.95 -23.38
N ALA A 44 -3.95 -82.16 -24.04
CA ALA A 44 -3.59 -81.37 -25.20
C ALA A 44 -4.34 -80.03 -25.22
N PHE A 45 -3.85 -79.07 -26.01
CA PHE A 45 -4.64 -77.89 -26.36
C PHE A 45 -5.34 -78.09 -27.71
N VAL A 46 -6.45 -77.39 -27.92
CA VAL A 46 -7.06 -77.22 -29.26
C VAL A 46 -6.01 -76.69 -30.23
N ASP A 47 -6.07 -77.12 -31.49
CA ASP A 47 -5.10 -76.84 -32.57
C ASP A 47 -3.65 -77.35 -32.34
N SER A 48 -3.35 -78.03 -31.22
CA SER A 48 -2.04 -78.65 -30.99
C SER A 48 -1.91 -80.05 -31.65
N ASN A 49 -0.72 -80.39 -32.16
CA ASN A 49 -0.48 -81.70 -32.80
C ASN A 49 -0.26 -82.81 -31.76
N VAL A 50 -1.26 -83.66 -31.58
CA VAL A 50 -1.22 -84.85 -30.72
C VAL A 50 -0.61 -86.03 -31.49
N THR A 51 0.21 -86.83 -30.82
CA THR A 51 0.81 -88.06 -31.36
C THR A 51 0.29 -89.28 -30.61
N LEU A 52 -0.24 -90.26 -31.35
CA LEU A 52 -0.72 -91.54 -30.88
C LEU A 52 0.34 -92.59 -31.18
N ASN A 53 0.71 -93.43 -30.19
CA ASN A 53 1.86 -94.33 -30.33
C ASN A 53 1.54 -95.75 -29.86
N GLY A 54 1.26 -96.61 -30.83
CA GLY A 54 0.92 -98.02 -30.64
C GLY A 54 2.12 -98.97 -30.69
N SER A 55 3.35 -98.46 -30.74
CA SER A 55 4.56 -99.25 -31.04
C SER A 55 4.96 -100.28 -29.97
N ASN A 56 4.30 -100.27 -28.80
CA ASN A 56 4.40 -101.32 -27.79
C ASN A 56 3.54 -102.56 -28.11
N SER A 57 2.55 -102.44 -29.00
CA SER A 57 1.66 -103.56 -29.38
C SER A 57 2.47 -104.75 -29.88
N SER A 58 2.08 -105.97 -29.47
CA SER A 58 2.92 -107.15 -29.68
C SER A 58 2.14 -108.41 -30.05
N ASP A 59 2.69 -109.16 -30.99
CA ASP A 59 2.27 -110.50 -31.40
C ASP A 59 2.97 -111.58 -30.53
N PRO A 60 2.25 -112.55 -29.93
CA PRO A 60 2.86 -113.58 -29.07
C PRO A 60 3.84 -114.52 -29.79
N GLU A 61 3.60 -114.80 -31.07
CA GLU A 61 4.42 -115.64 -31.95
C GLU A 61 5.57 -114.85 -32.62
N GLY A 62 5.47 -113.51 -32.65
CA GLY A 62 6.43 -112.58 -33.28
C GLY A 62 6.12 -112.24 -34.74
N GLY A 63 4.86 -112.36 -35.18
CA GLY A 63 4.37 -111.99 -36.50
C GLY A 63 4.36 -110.48 -36.80
N THR A 64 4.08 -110.12 -38.06
CA THR A 64 3.98 -108.71 -38.48
C THR A 64 2.60 -108.14 -38.16
N LEU A 65 2.53 -107.18 -37.24
CA LEU A 65 1.29 -106.44 -36.97
C LEU A 65 0.96 -105.42 -38.07
N THR A 66 -0.31 -105.37 -38.45
CA THR A 66 -0.91 -104.21 -39.11
C THR A 66 -1.66 -103.37 -38.08
N PHE A 67 -1.60 -102.04 -38.23
CA PHE A 67 -2.17 -101.06 -37.29
C PHE A 67 -3.36 -100.36 -37.95
N SER A 68 -4.39 -100.03 -37.16
CA SER A 68 -5.53 -99.22 -37.60
C SER A 68 -6.05 -98.35 -36.45
N TRP A 69 -5.90 -97.05 -36.58
CA TRP A 69 -6.38 -96.05 -35.62
C TRP A 69 -7.71 -95.42 -36.06
N GLU A 70 -8.71 -95.38 -35.17
CA GLU A 70 -9.97 -94.65 -35.38
C GLU A 70 -10.30 -93.77 -34.17
N LEU A 71 -10.65 -92.50 -34.41
CA LEU A 71 -11.30 -91.66 -33.38
C LEU A 71 -12.74 -92.13 -33.21
N THR A 72 -12.98 -92.96 -32.17
CA THR A 72 -14.27 -93.55 -31.82
C THR A 72 -15.19 -92.55 -31.08
N GLN A 73 -14.60 -91.59 -30.35
CA GLN A 73 -15.29 -90.46 -29.75
C GLN A 73 -14.62 -89.13 -30.11
N ARG A 74 -15.44 -88.07 -30.26
CA ARG A 74 -15.03 -86.67 -30.41
C ARG A 74 -16.03 -85.75 -29.69
N PRO A 75 -15.65 -84.50 -29.34
CA PRO A 75 -16.58 -83.45 -28.96
C PRO A 75 -17.63 -83.13 -30.03
N SER A 76 -18.78 -82.57 -29.62
CA SER A 76 -19.88 -82.23 -30.54
C SER A 76 -19.57 -80.97 -31.34
N GLY A 77 -19.13 -81.14 -32.59
CA GLY A 77 -18.72 -80.07 -33.50
C GLY A 77 -17.47 -80.46 -34.29
N SER A 78 -16.60 -81.23 -33.64
CA SER A 78 -15.30 -81.66 -34.13
C SER A 78 -15.36 -82.40 -35.47
N SER A 79 -14.42 -82.05 -36.34
CA SER A 79 -14.14 -82.67 -37.64
C SER A 79 -12.81 -83.44 -37.67
N ALA A 80 -12.05 -83.42 -36.57
CA ALA A 80 -10.72 -84.01 -36.42
C ALA A 80 -10.56 -85.41 -37.05
N SER A 81 -9.41 -85.65 -37.68
CA SER A 81 -9.10 -86.92 -38.34
C SER A 81 -7.66 -87.35 -38.09
N ILE A 82 -7.45 -88.65 -37.93
CA ILE A 82 -6.12 -89.23 -37.67
C ILE A 82 -5.33 -89.31 -38.98
N SER A 83 -4.20 -88.60 -39.02
CA SER A 83 -3.18 -88.70 -40.05
C SER A 83 -2.25 -89.88 -39.77
N ASN A 84 -1.86 -90.61 -40.81
CA ASN A 84 -1.09 -91.86 -40.74
C ASN A 84 -1.79 -92.96 -39.91
N ALA A 85 -3.12 -93.04 -39.95
CA ALA A 85 -3.91 -93.97 -39.15
C ALA A 85 -3.56 -95.47 -39.29
N SER A 86 -2.83 -95.90 -40.33
CA SER A 86 -2.35 -97.28 -40.50
C SER A 86 -0.87 -97.47 -40.10
N SER A 87 -0.35 -96.63 -39.22
CA SER A 87 1.02 -96.64 -38.70
C SER A 87 1.02 -96.91 -37.19
N ALA A 88 2.12 -97.46 -36.67
CA ALA A 88 2.34 -97.56 -35.22
C ALA A 88 2.41 -96.17 -34.56
N GLU A 89 2.97 -95.18 -35.26
CA GLU A 89 2.90 -93.77 -34.85
C GLU A 89 1.97 -93.00 -35.80
N ALA A 90 0.89 -92.46 -35.24
CA ALA A 90 -0.12 -91.66 -35.93
C ALA A 90 -0.28 -90.29 -35.25
N THR A 91 -0.93 -89.33 -35.91
CA THR A 91 -1.12 -87.97 -35.34
C THR A 91 -2.52 -87.45 -35.63
N PHE A 92 -3.03 -86.56 -34.76
CA PHE A 92 -4.21 -85.76 -35.07
C PHE A 92 -4.11 -84.40 -34.39
N ILE A 93 -5.01 -83.49 -34.76
CA ILE A 93 -5.19 -82.19 -34.12
C ILE A 93 -6.63 -82.17 -33.58
N PRO A 94 -6.87 -81.92 -32.28
CA PRO A 94 -8.19 -81.68 -31.75
C PRO A 94 -8.65 -80.27 -32.15
N ASP A 95 -9.76 -80.18 -32.87
CA ASP A 95 -10.30 -78.93 -33.44
C ASP A 95 -11.43 -78.30 -32.59
N GLU A 96 -11.85 -78.99 -31.53
CA GLU A 96 -12.80 -78.54 -30.51
C GLU A 96 -12.34 -79.01 -29.12
N ALA A 97 -12.72 -78.29 -28.06
CA ALA A 97 -12.39 -78.69 -26.68
C ALA A 97 -13.29 -79.84 -26.18
N GLY A 98 -12.72 -80.71 -25.34
CA GLY A 98 -13.37 -81.88 -24.74
C GLY A 98 -12.60 -83.19 -24.94
N GLU A 99 -13.26 -84.31 -24.63
CA GLU A 99 -12.67 -85.66 -24.69
C GLU A 99 -12.80 -86.29 -26.08
N TYR A 100 -11.65 -86.68 -26.63
CA TYR A 100 -11.51 -87.57 -27.78
C TYR A 100 -11.13 -88.96 -27.27
N VAL A 101 -11.56 -90.01 -27.97
CA VAL A 101 -11.06 -91.38 -27.73
C VAL A 101 -10.56 -91.92 -29.07
N ALA A 102 -9.32 -92.37 -29.08
CA ALA A 102 -8.70 -93.00 -30.24
C ALA A 102 -8.49 -94.49 -29.95
N ALA A 103 -9.23 -95.35 -30.65
CA ALA A 103 -9.03 -96.78 -30.63
C ALA A 103 -7.86 -97.14 -31.55
N LEU A 104 -6.91 -97.90 -31.04
CA LEU A 104 -6.00 -98.70 -31.83
C LEU A 104 -6.59 -100.10 -31.98
N THR A 105 -6.64 -100.60 -33.21
CA THR A 105 -6.76 -102.03 -33.52
C THR A 105 -5.46 -102.52 -34.14
N VAL A 106 -4.97 -103.68 -33.72
CA VAL A 106 -3.89 -104.41 -34.39
C VAL A 106 -4.38 -105.76 -34.89
N GLU A 107 -3.96 -106.15 -36.10
CA GLU A 107 -4.31 -107.43 -36.76
C GLU A 107 -3.03 -108.14 -37.24
N ASP A 108 -2.95 -109.45 -36.99
CA ASP A 108 -1.80 -110.32 -37.30
C ASP A 108 -1.82 -110.89 -38.74
N GLU A 109 -0.84 -111.75 -39.08
CA GLU A 109 -0.75 -112.38 -40.42
C GLU A 109 -1.75 -113.53 -40.65
N ASP A 110 -2.39 -114.07 -39.61
CA ASP A 110 -3.42 -115.13 -39.68
C ASP A 110 -4.87 -114.57 -39.67
N GLY A 111 -5.04 -113.30 -39.33
CA GLY A 111 -6.31 -112.57 -39.29
C GLY A 111 -6.98 -112.52 -37.91
N ASN A 112 -6.23 -112.67 -36.81
CA ASN A 112 -6.73 -112.34 -35.47
C ASN A 112 -6.42 -110.87 -35.13
N SER A 113 -7.26 -110.24 -34.31
CA SER A 113 -7.11 -108.83 -33.93
C SER A 113 -7.44 -108.56 -32.48
N ASP A 114 -6.83 -107.51 -31.92
CA ASP A 114 -7.09 -106.97 -30.59
C ASP A 114 -7.11 -105.43 -30.63
N SER A 115 -7.69 -104.79 -29.61
CA SER A 115 -7.91 -103.34 -29.61
C SER A 115 -7.81 -102.70 -28.22
N ASP A 116 -7.18 -101.52 -28.16
CA ASP A 116 -7.00 -100.70 -26.95
C ASP A 116 -7.36 -99.23 -27.24
N ASP A 117 -7.83 -98.51 -26.22
CA ASP A 117 -8.33 -97.12 -26.33
C ASP A 117 -7.42 -96.16 -25.57
N VAL A 118 -7.04 -95.04 -26.18
CA VAL A 118 -6.39 -93.90 -25.49
C VAL A 118 -7.28 -92.66 -25.50
N ILE A 119 -7.44 -92.02 -24.34
CA ILE A 119 -8.26 -90.82 -24.17
C ILE A 119 -7.39 -89.57 -24.32
N ILE A 120 -7.89 -88.57 -25.05
CA ILE A 120 -7.22 -87.28 -25.23
C ILE A 120 -8.16 -86.18 -24.74
N SER A 121 -7.75 -85.49 -23.66
CA SER A 121 -8.45 -84.33 -23.12
C SER A 121 -7.91 -83.05 -23.76
N ALA A 122 -8.71 -82.41 -24.61
CA ALA A 122 -8.37 -81.15 -25.26
C ALA A 122 -8.99 -79.94 -24.52
N THR A 123 -8.19 -78.93 -24.21
CA THR A 123 -8.65 -77.65 -23.63
C THR A 123 -8.33 -76.47 -24.54
N VAL A 124 -9.09 -75.38 -24.41
CA VAL A 124 -8.69 -74.09 -25.00
C VAL A 124 -7.49 -73.54 -24.20
N ASN A 125 -6.62 -72.77 -24.85
CA ASN A 125 -5.66 -71.91 -24.16
C ASN A 125 -6.25 -70.50 -24.13
N ASP A 126 -6.92 -70.15 -23.03
CA ASP A 126 -7.41 -68.79 -22.82
C ASP A 126 -6.21 -67.86 -22.53
N ASN A 127 -6.22 -66.66 -23.12
CA ASN A 127 -5.21 -65.62 -22.91
C ASN A 127 -5.55 -64.89 -21.61
N GLU A 128 -4.66 -64.91 -20.61
CA GLU A 128 -4.86 -64.23 -19.34
C GLU A 128 -4.61 -62.72 -19.47
N ALA A 129 -4.96 -61.93 -18.45
CA ALA A 129 -4.78 -60.49 -18.46
C ALA A 129 -3.44 -60.10 -17.81
N PRO A 130 -2.74 -59.07 -18.30
CA PRO A 130 -1.47 -58.64 -17.71
C PRO A 130 -1.65 -58.13 -16.27
N GLU A 131 -0.59 -58.18 -15.47
CA GLU A 131 -0.53 -57.52 -14.15
C GLU A 131 0.13 -56.15 -14.32
N ALA A 132 -0.65 -55.07 -14.15
CA ALA A 132 -0.13 -53.69 -14.15
C ALA A 132 0.48 -53.37 -12.77
N ILE A 133 1.71 -52.83 -12.74
CA ILE A 133 2.41 -52.46 -11.51
C ILE A 133 3.11 -51.10 -11.67
N ILE A 134 2.75 -50.13 -10.81
CA ILE A 134 3.44 -48.83 -10.71
C ILE A 134 4.49 -48.87 -9.60
N THR A 135 5.69 -48.38 -9.91
CA THR A 135 6.82 -48.24 -8.97
C THR A 135 7.53 -46.89 -9.14
N ASP A 136 8.29 -46.47 -8.13
CA ASP A 136 9.19 -45.32 -8.20
C ASP A 136 10.53 -45.66 -8.90
N SER A 137 11.39 -44.66 -9.06
CA SER A 137 12.76 -44.80 -9.56
C SER A 137 13.70 -45.69 -8.70
N ASN A 138 13.27 -46.11 -7.50
CA ASN A 138 13.96 -47.07 -6.63
C ASN A 138 13.32 -48.47 -6.68
N ASN A 139 12.41 -48.71 -7.63
CA ASN A 139 11.66 -49.96 -7.80
C ASN A 139 10.82 -50.35 -6.56
N GLN A 140 10.33 -49.37 -5.81
CA GLN A 140 9.35 -49.54 -4.72
C GLN A 140 7.95 -49.19 -5.23
N PHE A 141 6.92 -49.89 -4.76
CA PHE A 141 5.51 -49.49 -5.01
C PHE A 141 5.26 -48.06 -4.52
N ILE A 142 4.36 -47.32 -5.18
CA ILE A 142 3.93 -46.00 -4.69
C ILE A 142 2.90 -46.20 -3.57
N ALA A 143 3.24 -45.87 -2.32
CA ALA A 143 2.33 -46.09 -1.20
C ALA A 143 2.64 -45.21 0.04
N PRO A 144 1.64 -44.87 0.87
CA PRO A 144 1.87 -44.09 2.10
C PRO A 144 2.84 -44.76 3.10
N GLU A 145 2.90 -46.09 3.16
CA GLU A 145 3.74 -46.82 4.14
C GLU A 145 5.25 -46.75 3.91
N ASN A 146 5.70 -46.35 2.72
CA ASN A 146 7.14 -46.15 2.42
C ASN A 146 7.50 -44.68 2.14
N ASN A 147 6.51 -43.77 2.15
CA ASN A 147 6.68 -42.31 2.03
C ASN A 147 7.37 -41.86 0.72
N ASN A 148 7.26 -42.63 -0.37
CA ASN A 148 7.67 -42.20 -1.71
C ASN A 148 6.55 -41.51 -2.52
N ASN A 149 5.36 -41.41 -1.92
CA ASN A 149 4.15 -40.85 -2.52
C ASN A 149 3.98 -39.34 -2.31
N VAL A 150 4.94 -38.66 -1.67
CA VAL A 150 4.87 -37.22 -1.35
C VAL A 150 5.92 -36.46 -2.17
N ILE A 151 5.49 -35.40 -2.83
CA ILE A 151 6.34 -34.47 -3.60
C ILE A 151 6.06 -33.03 -3.19
N ASN A 152 6.94 -32.09 -3.53
CA ASN A 152 6.58 -30.67 -3.53
C ASN A 152 5.90 -30.31 -4.85
N VAL A 153 5.01 -29.33 -4.84
CA VAL A 153 4.51 -28.68 -6.08
C VAL A 153 5.69 -28.22 -6.95
N GLY A 154 5.59 -28.38 -8.27
CA GLY A 154 6.64 -28.04 -9.24
C GLY A 154 7.79 -29.06 -9.36
N ASN A 155 7.95 -29.99 -8.41
CA ASN A 155 8.96 -31.06 -8.52
C ASN A 155 8.44 -32.24 -9.35
N THR A 156 9.27 -32.73 -10.26
CA THR A 156 9.00 -33.93 -11.06
C THR A 156 9.32 -35.22 -10.29
N ILE A 157 8.40 -36.19 -10.29
CA ILE A 157 8.63 -37.57 -9.88
C ILE A 157 8.54 -38.50 -11.09
N GLN A 158 9.47 -39.45 -11.18
CA GLN A 158 9.45 -40.49 -12.20
C GLN A 158 8.76 -41.75 -11.68
N LEU A 159 7.68 -42.13 -12.33
CA LEU A 159 6.95 -43.39 -12.14
C LEU A 159 7.37 -44.41 -13.20
N SER A 160 7.27 -45.69 -12.88
CA SER A 160 7.75 -46.79 -13.71
C SER A 160 6.79 -47.98 -13.70
N GLY A 161 6.37 -48.39 -14.89
CA GLY A 161 5.60 -49.59 -15.19
C GLY A 161 6.49 -50.81 -15.51
N VAL A 162 7.81 -50.73 -15.26
CA VAL A 162 8.78 -51.78 -15.64
C VAL A 162 8.58 -53.11 -14.89
N ASN A 163 7.79 -53.10 -13.82
CA ASN A 163 7.44 -54.29 -13.04
C ASN A 163 6.12 -54.94 -13.49
N SER A 164 5.38 -54.31 -14.42
CA SER A 164 4.20 -54.94 -15.04
C SER A 164 4.62 -56.16 -15.86
N SER A 165 3.80 -57.22 -15.85
CA SER A 165 4.12 -58.47 -16.53
C SER A 165 2.89 -59.19 -17.08
N ASP A 166 3.05 -59.80 -18.24
CA ASP A 166 2.05 -60.69 -18.83
C ASP A 166 2.29 -62.17 -18.45
N PRO A 167 1.25 -62.99 -18.18
CA PRO A 167 1.41 -64.41 -17.83
C PRO A 167 1.95 -65.30 -18.97
N GLU A 168 1.54 -65.03 -20.21
CA GLU A 168 2.00 -65.74 -21.41
C GLU A 168 3.37 -65.22 -21.87
N GLY A 169 3.66 -63.95 -21.57
CA GLY A 169 4.91 -63.25 -21.82
C GLY A 169 4.89 -62.32 -23.04
N ASP A 170 3.70 -61.83 -23.43
CA ASP A 170 3.53 -60.95 -24.59
C ASP A 170 4.06 -59.51 -24.39
N ASP A 171 4.32 -58.81 -25.50
CA ASP A 171 4.93 -57.47 -25.54
C ASP A 171 3.94 -56.39 -25.05
N LEU A 172 4.19 -55.84 -23.86
CA LEU A 172 3.30 -54.88 -23.21
C LEU A 172 3.32 -53.46 -23.83
N THR A 173 2.14 -52.87 -23.91
CA THR A 173 1.93 -51.43 -24.17
C THR A 173 1.47 -50.69 -22.90
N TYR A 174 1.74 -49.39 -22.83
CA TYR A 174 1.56 -48.56 -21.63
C TYR A 174 0.80 -47.27 -21.98
N LEU A 175 -0.14 -46.86 -21.13
CA LEU A 175 -0.81 -45.56 -21.18
C LEU A 175 -0.98 -45.02 -19.75
N TRP A 176 -0.48 -43.81 -19.50
CA TRP A 176 -0.62 -43.12 -18.21
C TRP A 176 -1.62 -41.97 -18.28
N GLU A 177 -2.56 -41.90 -17.35
CA GLU A 177 -3.56 -40.83 -17.25
C GLU A 177 -3.67 -40.29 -15.80
N VAL A 178 -4.02 -39.01 -15.66
CA VAL A 178 -4.43 -38.43 -14.37
C VAL A 178 -5.94 -38.58 -14.23
N THR A 179 -6.37 -39.50 -13.36
CA THR A 179 -7.79 -39.81 -13.15
C THR A 179 -8.42 -39.02 -11.99
N SER A 180 -7.61 -38.45 -11.11
CA SER A 180 -8.01 -37.46 -10.10
C SER A 180 -6.91 -36.43 -9.86
N ALA A 181 -7.30 -35.18 -9.59
CA ALA A 181 -6.40 -34.06 -9.32
C ALA A 181 -7.10 -32.94 -8.51
N PRO A 182 -6.35 -31.99 -7.91
CA PRO A 182 -6.93 -30.81 -7.27
C PRO A 182 -7.80 -29.96 -8.21
N THR A 183 -8.73 -29.19 -7.66
CA THR A 183 -9.67 -28.40 -8.47
C THR A 183 -8.94 -27.26 -9.21
N ASN A 184 -9.11 -27.22 -10.54
CA ASN A 184 -8.39 -26.37 -11.51
C ASN A 184 -6.92 -26.76 -11.75
N SER A 185 -6.46 -27.92 -11.29
CA SER A 185 -5.13 -28.45 -11.63
C SER A 185 -5.02 -28.85 -13.10
N THR A 186 -3.83 -28.65 -13.65
CA THR A 186 -3.37 -28.92 -15.01
C THR A 186 -1.92 -29.47 -14.95
N PRO A 187 -1.71 -30.64 -14.35
CA PRO A 187 -0.36 -31.15 -14.08
C PRO A 187 0.36 -31.52 -15.38
N THR A 188 1.69 -31.50 -15.35
CA THR A 188 2.51 -31.84 -16.53
C THR A 188 2.90 -33.31 -16.49
N LEU A 189 2.60 -34.01 -17.59
CA LEU A 189 3.00 -35.38 -17.86
C LEU A 189 3.98 -35.39 -19.04
N VAL A 190 4.99 -36.26 -18.98
CA VAL A 190 5.91 -36.51 -20.09
C VAL A 190 6.16 -38.01 -20.21
N ASN A 191 6.13 -38.52 -21.44
CA ASN A 191 6.28 -39.94 -21.81
C ASN A 191 5.06 -40.84 -21.48
N GLU A 192 3.85 -40.28 -21.59
CA GLU A 192 2.53 -40.91 -21.33
C GLU A 192 2.28 -42.28 -22.03
N GLU A 193 2.91 -42.55 -23.17
CA GLU A 193 2.78 -43.82 -23.92
C GLU A 193 3.97 -44.78 -23.69
N THR A 194 4.71 -44.66 -22.58
CA THR A 194 5.96 -45.43 -22.35
C THR A 194 6.02 -46.10 -20.97
N VAL A 195 7.00 -47.01 -20.80
CA VAL A 195 7.25 -47.74 -19.54
C VAL A 195 7.60 -46.83 -18.34
N THR A 196 7.95 -45.57 -18.55
CA THR A 196 8.20 -44.59 -17.48
C THR A 196 7.49 -43.27 -17.75
N LEU A 197 6.82 -42.72 -16.73
CA LEU A 197 6.20 -41.40 -16.76
C LEU A 197 7.01 -40.42 -15.91
N ASP A 198 7.29 -39.24 -16.43
CA ASP A 198 7.73 -38.10 -15.61
C ASP A 198 6.49 -37.24 -15.31
N PHE A 199 6.07 -37.19 -14.04
CA PHE A 199 4.89 -36.46 -13.56
C PHE A 199 5.30 -35.26 -12.71
N THR A 200 4.68 -34.10 -12.94
CA THR A 200 4.89 -32.88 -12.15
C THR A 200 3.54 -32.26 -11.76
N ALA A 201 3.29 -32.16 -10.45
CA ALA A 201 2.11 -31.50 -9.90
C ALA A 201 2.22 -29.97 -9.99
N ASP A 202 1.14 -29.30 -10.40
CA ASP A 202 1.05 -27.83 -10.53
C ASP A 202 0.31 -27.16 -9.36
N LEU A 203 -0.45 -27.91 -8.57
CA LEU A 203 -1.14 -27.46 -7.36
C LEU A 203 -0.89 -28.44 -6.21
N ALA A 204 -1.14 -27.98 -4.98
CA ALA A 204 -1.05 -28.83 -3.78
C ALA A 204 -2.30 -29.71 -3.60
N GLY A 205 -2.10 -30.90 -3.01
CA GLY A 205 -3.13 -31.89 -2.70
C GLY A 205 -2.96 -33.23 -3.42
N GLU A 206 -3.97 -34.07 -3.33
CA GLU A 206 -3.97 -35.46 -3.80
C GLU A 206 -4.21 -35.57 -5.32
N TYR A 207 -3.36 -36.35 -5.99
CA TYR A 207 -3.48 -36.78 -7.38
C TYR A 207 -3.61 -38.30 -7.45
N THR A 208 -4.40 -38.81 -8.40
CA THR A 208 -4.42 -40.23 -8.76
C THR A 208 -3.91 -40.38 -10.19
N ILE A 209 -2.80 -41.10 -10.33
CA ILE A 209 -2.24 -41.49 -11.62
C ILE A 209 -2.64 -42.94 -11.89
N THR A 210 -3.27 -43.20 -13.03
CA THR A 210 -3.62 -44.55 -13.47
C THR A 210 -2.68 -44.96 -14.60
N LEU A 211 -2.05 -46.12 -14.47
CA LEU A 211 -1.36 -46.82 -15.55
C LEU A 211 -2.29 -47.90 -16.10
N THR A 212 -2.59 -47.83 -17.40
CA THR A 212 -3.19 -48.92 -18.17
C THR A 212 -2.10 -49.69 -18.93
N VAL A 213 -2.17 -51.01 -18.87
CA VAL A 213 -1.28 -51.95 -19.55
C VAL A 213 -2.12 -52.86 -20.44
N SER A 214 -1.71 -53.06 -21.70
CA SER A 214 -2.35 -54.03 -22.61
C SER A 214 -1.34 -54.96 -23.27
N ASP A 215 -1.77 -56.20 -23.45
CA ASP A 215 -1.08 -57.30 -24.16
C ASP A 215 -1.11 -57.17 -25.69
N GLY A 216 -1.98 -56.29 -26.23
CA GLY A 216 -2.25 -56.19 -27.68
C GLY A 216 -3.11 -57.33 -28.27
N ASN A 217 -3.40 -58.39 -27.49
CA ASN A 217 -4.26 -59.51 -27.87
C ASN A 217 -5.74 -59.26 -27.50
N GLY A 218 -6.00 -58.36 -26.54
CA GLY A 218 -7.34 -57.86 -26.22
C GLY A 218 -7.66 -57.78 -24.74
N ASN A 219 -6.70 -58.08 -23.85
CA ASN A 219 -6.83 -57.82 -22.42
C ASN A 219 -6.14 -56.52 -22.03
N GLU A 220 -6.68 -55.89 -20.99
CA GLU A 220 -6.16 -54.66 -20.40
C GLU A 220 -6.22 -54.78 -18.88
N SER A 221 -5.29 -54.11 -18.21
CA SER A 221 -5.14 -54.12 -16.76
C SER A 221 -4.70 -52.75 -16.27
N THR A 222 -5.11 -52.37 -15.07
CA THR A 222 -4.92 -51.02 -14.54
C THR A 222 -4.34 -51.04 -13.14
N ALA A 223 -3.37 -50.17 -12.89
CA ALA A 223 -2.84 -49.87 -11.57
C ALA A 223 -3.01 -48.38 -11.26
N GLU A 224 -3.17 -48.04 -9.98
CA GLU A 224 -3.32 -46.67 -9.51
C GLU A 224 -2.20 -46.31 -8.53
N ALA A 225 -1.69 -45.09 -8.64
CA ALA A 225 -0.71 -44.50 -7.74
C ALA A 225 -1.22 -43.16 -7.24
N THR A 226 -1.41 -43.03 -5.93
CA THR A 226 -1.76 -41.77 -5.27
C THR A 226 -0.50 -40.97 -4.97
N ILE A 227 -0.44 -39.72 -5.42
CA ILE A 227 0.65 -38.77 -5.14
C ILE A 227 0.07 -37.57 -4.39
N GLU A 228 0.62 -37.25 -3.22
CA GLU A 228 0.30 -36.03 -2.47
C GLU A 228 1.34 -34.95 -2.82
N ALA A 229 0.88 -33.81 -3.33
CA ALA A 229 1.73 -32.65 -3.57
C ALA A 229 1.62 -31.67 -2.40
N GLU A 230 2.70 -31.50 -1.62
CA GLU A 230 2.77 -30.56 -0.51
C GLU A 230 3.47 -29.24 -0.91
N VAL A 231 3.31 -28.22 -0.08
CA VAL A 231 4.07 -26.96 -0.18
C VAL A 231 5.06 -26.92 0.97
N SER A 232 6.36 -26.83 0.65
CA SER A 232 7.45 -26.85 1.63
C SER A 232 8.29 -25.58 1.51
N PRO A 233 7.89 -24.46 2.13
CA PRO A 233 8.65 -23.22 2.10
C PRO A 233 10.00 -23.41 2.80
N VAL A 234 11.05 -22.76 2.30
CA VAL A 234 12.39 -22.80 2.89
C VAL A 234 12.35 -22.12 4.26
N GLU A 235 12.68 -22.88 5.31
CA GLU A 235 12.63 -22.39 6.69
C GLU A 235 13.80 -21.45 7.01
N ILE A 236 13.50 -20.18 7.28
CA ILE A 236 14.46 -19.16 7.68
C ILE A 236 14.42 -19.00 9.20
N ASN A 237 15.37 -19.67 9.87
CA ASN A 237 15.54 -19.67 11.33
C ASN A 237 16.92 -19.17 11.81
N SER A 238 17.71 -18.58 10.92
CA SER A 238 19.04 -18.03 11.20
C SER A 238 19.22 -16.62 10.64
N ASP A 239 20.17 -15.87 11.21
CA ASP A 239 20.45 -14.48 10.86
C ASP A 239 21.36 -14.40 9.62
N VAL A 240 21.15 -13.41 8.75
CA VAL A 240 21.90 -13.28 7.49
C VAL A 240 23.25 -12.63 7.77
N ASN A 241 24.28 -13.46 7.96
CA ASN A 241 25.64 -13.04 8.35
C ASN A 241 26.67 -13.08 7.20
N GLU A 242 26.29 -13.62 6.04
CA GLU A 242 27.07 -13.63 4.80
C GLU A 242 26.14 -13.25 3.64
N ASN A 243 26.68 -12.69 2.55
CA ASN A 243 25.87 -12.18 1.42
C ASN A 243 25.00 -13.31 0.85
N THR A 244 23.69 -13.10 0.83
CA THR A 244 22.68 -14.12 0.51
C THR A 244 21.71 -13.58 -0.54
N THR A 245 21.28 -14.45 -1.46
CA THR A 245 20.14 -14.21 -2.35
C THR A 245 18.99 -15.13 -1.92
N TRP A 246 17.77 -14.59 -1.92
CA TRP A 246 16.54 -15.38 -1.91
C TRP A 246 15.99 -15.40 -3.34
N GLU A 247 15.99 -16.60 -3.93
CA GLU A 247 15.56 -16.89 -5.31
C GLU A 247 14.08 -17.32 -5.30
N ASN A 248 13.38 -17.17 -6.43
CA ASN A 248 12.01 -17.67 -6.56
C ASN A 248 12.02 -19.22 -6.61
N VAL A 249 11.31 -19.88 -5.68
CA VAL A 249 11.30 -21.34 -5.50
C VAL A 249 10.08 -21.98 -6.19
N TYR A 250 8.94 -21.27 -6.21
CA TYR A 250 7.70 -21.72 -6.84
C TYR A 250 7.23 -20.74 -7.93
N ASP A 251 6.99 -21.23 -9.15
CA ASP A 251 6.45 -20.41 -10.26
C ASP A 251 4.99 -19.96 -10.04
N ASP A 252 4.27 -20.51 -9.05
CA ASP A 252 2.94 -20.04 -8.63
C ASP A 252 3.07 -18.95 -7.55
N PRO A 253 2.76 -17.67 -7.87
CA PRO A 253 2.90 -16.55 -6.93
C PRO A 253 1.85 -16.53 -5.81
N SER A 254 1.06 -17.60 -5.65
CA SER A 254 0.21 -17.87 -4.49
C SER A 254 0.83 -18.83 -3.47
N LEU A 255 1.95 -19.48 -3.79
CA LEU A 255 2.68 -20.38 -2.91
C LEU A 255 3.88 -19.67 -2.26
N PRO A 256 4.08 -19.77 -0.93
CA PRO A 256 5.22 -19.13 -0.27
C PRO A 256 6.53 -19.90 -0.46
N ASP A 257 7.55 -19.21 -0.96
CA ASP A 257 8.92 -19.73 -1.13
C ASP A 257 9.66 -19.87 0.20
N TYR A 258 9.44 -18.94 1.12
CA TYR A 258 10.16 -18.83 2.39
C TYR A 258 9.22 -18.68 3.58
N ILE A 259 9.58 -19.28 4.72
CA ILE A 259 8.92 -19.04 6.01
C ILE A 259 9.92 -18.66 7.10
N ILE A 260 9.79 -17.43 7.60
CA ILE A 260 10.60 -16.89 8.70
C ILE A 260 9.97 -17.33 10.04
N THR A 261 10.60 -18.27 10.73
CA THR A 261 10.06 -18.92 11.94
C THR A 261 10.49 -18.27 13.26
N ARG A 262 11.33 -17.24 13.21
CA ARG A 262 11.66 -16.34 14.32
C ARG A 262 12.03 -14.95 13.81
N SER A 263 12.17 -13.96 14.70
CA SER A 263 12.83 -12.71 14.33
C SER A 263 14.24 -12.98 13.80
N ILE A 264 14.64 -12.32 12.70
CA ILE A 264 15.98 -12.43 12.10
C ILE A 264 16.65 -11.06 11.98
N ASP A 265 17.97 -11.06 12.16
CA ASP A 265 18.82 -9.89 11.95
C ASP A 265 19.62 -10.07 10.64
N ILE A 266 19.66 -9.04 9.79
CA ILE A 266 20.38 -9.02 8.50
C ILE A 266 21.65 -8.19 8.69
N ASN A 267 22.76 -8.88 8.94
CA ASN A 267 24.07 -8.31 9.23
C ASN A 267 24.98 -8.19 7.98
N ALA A 268 24.56 -8.77 6.85
CA ALA A 268 25.23 -8.71 5.55
C ALA A 268 24.26 -8.24 4.44
N GLU A 269 24.62 -8.42 3.17
CA GLU A 269 23.70 -8.25 2.04
C GLU A 269 22.64 -9.35 2.04
N LEU A 270 21.36 -8.97 2.00
CA LEU A 270 20.27 -9.82 1.54
C LEU A 270 19.66 -9.20 0.27
N THR A 271 19.84 -9.86 -0.87
CA THR A 271 19.08 -9.58 -2.09
C THR A 271 17.89 -10.55 -2.16
N VAL A 272 16.72 -10.05 -2.56
CA VAL A 272 15.52 -10.86 -2.79
C VAL A 272 15.09 -10.63 -4.24
N ASP A 273 15.03 -11.71 -5.01
CA ASP A 273 14.69 -11.67 -6.44
C ASP A 273 13.17 -11.47 -6.64
N ALA A 274 12.78 -11.08 -7.85
CA ALA A 274 11.39 -10.82 -8.22
C ALA A 274 10.50 -12.08 -8.10
N GLY A 275 9.21 -11.87 -7.80
CA GLY A 275 8.23 -12.93 -7.56
C GLY A 275 8.17 -13.47 -6.12
N VAL A 276 9.30 -13.46 -5.40
CA VAL A 276 9.47 -14.15 -4.12
C VAL A 276 8.42 -13.78 -3.08
N TYR A 277 7.79 -14.81 -2.50
CA TYR A 277 6.77 -14.72 -1.46
C TYR A 277 7.29 -15.29 -0.13
N VAL A 278 7.51 -14.37 0.82
CA VAL A 278 7.96 -14.63 2.20
C VAL A 278 6.79 -14.56 3.18
N GLN A 279 6.59 -15.63 3.94
CA GLN A 279 5.74 -15.64 5.14
C GLN A 279 6.54 -15.44 6.42
N VAL A 280 5.94 -14.77 7.40
CA VAL A 280 6.57 -14.45 8.69
C VAL A 280 5.62 -14.80 9.84
N VAL A 281 6.12 -15.51 10.85
CA VAL A 281 5.28 -15.89 12.02
C VAL A 281 4.91 -14.69 12.89
N GLU A 282 3.90 -14.87 13.76
CA GLU A 282 3.44 -13.86 14.71
C GLU A 282 4.60 -13.29 15.56
N ASP A 283 4.59 -11.96 15.75
CA ASP A 283 5.63 -11.18 16.45
C ASP A 283 7.09 -11.31 15.95
N ALA A 284 7.37 -12.03 14.86
CA ALA A 284 8.72 -12.08 14.29
C ALA A 284 9.04 -10.82 13.46
N PHE A 285 10.24 -10.27 13.64
CA PHE A 285 10.74 -9.09 12.92
C PHE A 285 11.78 -9.46 11.86
N ILE A 286 11.87 -8.64 10.81
CA ILE A 286 13.05 -8.58 9.93
C ILE A 286 13.81 -7.31 10.33
N ARG A 287 15.04 -7.43 10.84
CA ARG A 287 15.88 -6.26 11.20
C ARG A 287 17.02 -6.12 10.21
N VAL A 288 17.07 -5.02 9.50
CA VAL A 288 18.18 -4.68 8.61
C VAL A 288 19.22 -3.93 9.44
N GLU A 289 20.19 -4.69 9.97
CA GLU A 289 21.14 -4.20 10.97
C GLU A 289 22.22 -3.29 10.39
N SER A 290 22.86 -2.51 11.26
CA SER A 290 23.81 -1.46 10.86
C SER A 290 25.00 -1.89 9.98
N SER A 291 25.30 -3.20 9.88
CA SER A 291 26.33 -3.75 9.00
C SER A 291 25.82 -4.29 7.65
N GLY A 292 24.52 -4.60 7.54
CA GLY A 292 23.90 -5.23 6.37
C GLY A 292 22.98 -4.31 5.56
N PHE A 293 22.34 -4.84 4.53
CA PHE A 293 21.29 -4.15 3.77
C PHE A 293 20.29 -5.13 3.15
N LEU A 294 19.05 -4.68 2.91
CA LEU A 294 17.99 -5.44 2.26
C LEU A 294 17.64 -4.80 0.91
N ASN A 295 17.88 -5.56 -0.17
CA ASN A 295 17.64 -5.16 -1.55
C ASN A 295 16.55 -6.07 -2.15
N ALA A 296 15.28 -5.64 -2.07
CA ALA A 296 14.14 -6.36 -2.63
C ALA A 296 13.52 -5.54 -3.78
N VAL A 297 13.81 -5.97 -5.01
CA VAL A 297 13.42 -5.26 -6.24
C VAL A 297 12.67 -6.22 -7.17
N GLY A 298 11.35 -6.20 -7.08
CA GLY A 298 10.44 -6.98 -7.92
C GLY A 298 10.14 -6.31 -9.26
N THR A 299 9.06 -6.76 -9.91
CA THR A 299 8.52 -6.14 -11.14
C THR A 299 7.01 -5.90 -11.02
N GLU A 300 6.40 -5.26 -12.02
CA GLU A 300 4.94 -5.08 -12.10
C GLU A 300 4.18 -6.41 -12.27
N SER A 301 4.80 -7.44 -12.88
CA SER A 301 4.24 -8.80 -12.96
C SER A 301 4.58 -9.65 -11.73
N ASP A 302 5.77 -9.45 -11.16
CA ASP A 302 6.44 -10.37 -10.24
C ASP A 302 6.81 -9.61 -8.95
N SER A 303 5.78 -9.18 -8.21
CA SER A 303 5.90 -8.43 -6.96
C SER A 303 6.44 -9.29 -5.82
N ILE A 304 7.37 -8.78 -5.03
CA ILE A 304 7.94 -9.49 -3.86
C ILE A 304 7.02 -9.29 -2.66
N LYS A 305 6.60 -10.38 -2.00
CA LYS A 305 5.57 -10.35 -0.95
C LYS A 305 6.16 -10.67 0.42
N PHE A 306 5.84 -9.84 1.43
CA PHE A 306 6.17 -10.08 2.84
C PHE A 306 4.88 -10.02 3.67
N THR A 307 4.47 -11.14 4.27
CA THR A 307 3.18 -11.19 4.99
C THR A 307 3.17 -12.14 6.19
N SER A 308 2.09 -12.09 6.98
CA SER A 308 1.85 -13.01 8.10
C SER A 308 1.62 -14.44 7.62
N SER A 309 2.27 -15.43 8.24
CA SER A 309 2.07 -16.85 7.96
C SER A 309 0.67 -17.37 8.35
N ASN A 310 -0.20 -16.54 8.93
CA ASN A 310 -1.56 -16.92 9.31
C ASN A 310 -2.56 -15.75 9.22
N ILE A 311 -2.70 -15.21 7.99
CA ILE A 311 -3.75 -14.23 7.64
C ILE A 311 -5.16 -14.69 8.06
N PRO A 312 -5.59 -15.97 7.86
CA PRO A 312 -6.95 -16.39 8.20
C PRO A 312 -7.31 -16.29 9.69
N ALA A 313 -6.34 -16.36 10.59
CA ALA A 313 -6.53 -16.13 12.03
C ALA A 313 -6.35 -14.66 12.45
N GLY A 314 -5.99 -13.76 11.52
CA GLY A 314 -5.75 -12.34 11.80
C GLY A 314 -4.46 -12.06 12.60
N LEU A 315 -3.54 -13.03 12.68
CA LEU A 315 -2.24 -12.86 13.32
C LEU A 315 -1.40 -11.88 12.49
N HIS A 316 -0.55 -11.09 13.14
CA HIS A 316 0.35 -10.16 12.45
C HIS A 316 1.79 -10.39 12.92
N TRP A 317 2.75 -10.15 12.03
CA TRP A 317 4.18 -10.22 12.37
C TRP A 317 4.68 -8.87 12.91
N GLY A 318 5.96 -8.79 13.26
CA GLY A 318 6.57 -7.60 13.84
C GLY A 318 6.76 -6.44 12.84
N GLY A 319 7.10 -6.77 11.58
CA GLY A 319 7.43 -5.80 10.52
C GLY A 319 8.93 -5.73 10.19
N ILE A 320 9.29 -4.85 9.25
CA ILE A 320 10.68 -4.62 8.81
C ILE A 320 11.27 -3.37 9.48
N ASN A 321 12.38 -3.50 10.20
CA ASN A 321 13.10 -2.37 10.81
C ASN A 321 14.43 -2.10 10.08
N PHE A 322 14.53 -0.97 9.40
CA PHE A 322 15.77 -0.47 8.82
C PHE A 322 16.57 0.33 9.85
N ILE A 323 17.57 -0.32 10.46
CA ILE A 323 18.60 0.31 11.30
C ILE A 323 19.81 0.69 10.44
N SER A 324 20.02 -0.06 9.36
CA SER A 324 21.00 0.13 8.30
C SER A 324 20.87 1.47 7.57
N GLY A 325 21.97 2.23 7.52
CA GLY A 325 22.08 3.47 6.75
C GLY A 325 22.59 3.29 5.30
N TYR A 326 22.68 2.06 4.79
CA TYR A 326 23.16 1.80 3.43
C TYR A 326 22.21 2.37 2.37
N ILE A 327 22.75 2.76 1.20
CA ILE A 327 21.93 3.32 0.10
C ILE A 327 21.24 2.24 -0.75
N GLN A 328 21.59 0.96 -0.51
CA GLN A 328 21.02 -0.21 -1.20
C GLN A 328 19.86 -0.85 -0.41
N ASN A 329 19.36 -0.17 0.62
CA ASN A 329 18.10 -0.55 1.27
C ASN A 329 16.95 -0.12 0.38
N GLU A 330 16.40 -1.07 -0.37
CA GLU A 330 15.38 -0.80 -1.39
C GLU A 330 14.24 -1.80 -1.30
N LEU A 331 13.02 -1.25 -1.35
CA LEU A 331 11.75 -1.95 -1.47
C LEU A 331 11.05 -1.38 -2.71
N THR A 332 11.27 -2.03 -3.86
CA THR A 332 10.69 -1.61 -5.15
C THR A 332 9.83 -2.73 -5.73
N PHE A 333 8.58 -2.45 -6.10
CA PHE A 333 7.57 -3.45 -6.48
C PHE A 333 7.39 -4.55 -5.42
N THR A 334 7.12 -4.14 -4.18
CA THR A 334 6.94 -5.01 -3.02
C THR A 334 5.55 -4.89 -2.40
N GLU A 335 5.05 -5.98 -1.81
CA GLU A 335 3.79 -6.02 -1.06
C GLU A 335 4.06 -6.40 0.41
N ILE A 336 4.04 -5.41 1.31
CA ILE A 336 4.22 -5.64 2.75
C ILE A 336 2.85 -5.58 3.42
N SER A 337 2.48 -6.65 4.13
CA SER A 337 1.15 -6.76 4.74
C SER A 337 1.11 -7.48 6.09
N TYR A 338 0.06 -7.18 6.88
CA TYR A 338 -0.27 -7.85 8.15
C TYR A 338 0.86 -7.85 9.19
N ALA A 339 1.49 -6.70 9.45
CA ALA A 339 2.54 -6.55 10.48
C ALA A 339 2.24 -5.42 11.50
N GLY A 340 3.25 -5.07 12.30
CA GLY A 340 3.16 -4.10 13.40
C GLY A 340 2.50 -4.66 14.67
N ASN A 341 2.51 -5.99 14.88
CA ASN A 341 1.86 -6.59 16.05
C ASN A 341 2.49 -6.17 17.38
N SER A 342 3.81 -6.11 17.40
CA SER A 342 4.66 -5.72 18.53
C SER A 342 5.52 -4.50 18.21
N ASP A 343 6.02 -3.84 19.26
CA ASP A 343 6.83 -2.61 19.16
C ASP A 343 8.12 -2.84 18.36
N ILE A 344 8.21 -2.21 17.17
CA ILE A 344 9.26 -2.50 16.17
C ILE A 344 10.58 -1.76 16.43
N ALA A 345 10.49 -0.56 16.99
CA ALA A 345 11.60 0.32 17.28
C ALA A 345 11.19 1.38 18.33
N TYR A 346 12.15 1.86 19.12
CA TYR A 346 11.99 3.04 19.97
C TYR A 346 12.57 4.25 19.22
N LEU A 347 11.70 5.08 18.66
CA LEU A 347 12.03 6.16 17.72
C LEU A 347 11.40 7.47 18.19
N ASN A 348 12.17 8.56 18.10
CA ASN A 348 11.74 9.91 18.48
C ASN A 348 10.90 9.94 19.78
N SER A 349 11.50 9.38 20.84
CA SER A 349 10.99 9.28 22.22
C SER A 349 9.80 8.33 22.47
N GLY A 350 9.36 7.51 21.51
CA GLY A 350 8.29 6.52 21.71
C GLY A 350 8.56 5.17 21.05
N TRP A 351 7.97 4.10 21.59
CA TRP A 351 7.84 2.85 20.83
C TRP A 351 6.83 3.05 19.69
N ARG A 352 7.13 2.48 18.52
CA ARG A 352 6.28 2.51 17.32
C ARG A 352 5.91 1.09 16.90
N ARG A 353 4.86 0.98 16.10
CA ARG A 353 4.38 -0.27 15.49
C ARG A 353 4.01 0.02 14.04
N ALA A 354 4.63 -0.68 13.10
CA ALA A 354 4.37 -0.46 11.68
C ALA A 354 4.67 -1.71 10.84
N ASN A 355 4.19 -1.74 9.60
CA ASN A 355 4.69 -2.69 8.60
C ASN A 355 6.19 -2.46 8.31
N ILE A 356 6.59 -1.19 8.20
CA ILE A 356 7.97 -0.77 7.95
C ILE A 356 8.35 0.37 8.91
N ALA A 357 9.52 0.28 9.54
CA ALA A 357 10.13 1.37 10.30
C ALA A 357 11.54 1.67 9.78
N VAL A 358 11.89 2.95 9.70
CA VAL A 358 13.25 3.42 9.37
C VAL A 358 13.79 4.16 10.60
N SER A 359 14.72 3.55 11.31
CA SER A 359 15.31 4.10 12.54
C SER A 359 16.18 5.34 12.27
N ASP A 360 16.58 6.09 13.30
CA ASP A 360 17.26 7.40 13.17
C ASP A 360 18.52 7.42 12.27
N ASN A 361 19.25 6.29 12.19
CA ASN A 361 20.44 6.12 11.32
C ASN A 361 20.13 5.26 10.07
N GLY A 362 18.89 4.78 9.98
CA GLY A 362 18.38 3.96 8.90
C GLY A 362 18.19 4.76 7.61
N ARG A 363 18.15 4.04 6.49
CA ARG A 363 17.86 4.57 5.16
C ARG A 363 16.97 3.60 4.39
N LEU A 364 16.05 4.14 3.57
CA LEU A 364 15.16 3.35 2.71
C LEU A 364 14.85 4.07 1.38
N THR A 365 14.84 3.30 0.29
CA THR A 365 14.15 3.62 -0.98
C THR A 365 12.85 2.81 -1.03
N LEU A 366 11.69 3.44 -1.25
CA LEU A 366 10.38 2.76 -1.33
C LEU A 366 9.63 3.20 -2.60
N LYS A 367 9.38 2.29 -3.56
CA LYS A 367 8.81 2.64 -4.87
C LYS A 367 7.85 1.61 -5.44
N ASN A 368 6.75 2.08 -6.05
CA ASN A 368 5.74 1.25 -6.71
C ASN A 368 5.23 0.09 -5.82
N SER A 369 5.27 0.27 -4.49
CA SER A 369 5.04 -0.79 -3.50
C SER A 369 3.73 -0.60 -2.76
N THR A 370 3.09 -1.72 -2.38
CA THR A 370 1.87 -1.72 -1.56
C THR A 370 2.19 -2.01 -0.10
N VAL A 371 1.72 -1.16 0.82
CA VAL A 371 1.85 -1.36 2.28
C VAL A 371 0.46 -1.38 2.91
N SER A 372 0.04 -2.52 3.48
CA SER A 372 -1.36 -2.70 3.89
C SER A 372 -1.59 -3.50 5.17
N ASN A 373 -2.80 -3.38 5.73
CA ASN A 373 -3.25 -4.18 6.88
C ASN A 373 -2.33 -4.10 8.12
N SER A 374 -1.66 -2.97 8.35
CA SER A 374 -0.84 -2.76 9.57
C SER A 374 -1.72 -2.62 10.82
N LYS A 375 -1.27 -3.16 11.97
CA LYS A 375 -1.93 -2.93 13.28
C LYS A 375 -1.95 -1.46 13.72
N GLU A 376 -1.04 -0.63 13.22
CA GLU A 376 -0.96 0.79 13.53
C GLU A 376 -0.50 1.58 12.28
N GLU A 377 0.74 2.03 12.19
CA GLU A 377 1.23 2.85 11.07
C GLU A 377 1.67 1.96 9.87
N GLY A 378 1.56 2.44 8.63
CA GLY A 378 2.06 1.71 7.46
C GLY A 378 3.59 1.76 7.38
N VAL A 379 4.12 2.96 7.18
CA VAL A 379 5.55 3.28 7.24
C VAL A 379 5.78 4.34 8.32
N TYR A 380 6.73 4.11 9.23
CA TYR A 380 7.23 5.13 10.16
C TYR A 380 8.70 5.48 9.85
N ILE A 381 8.97 6.74 9.53
CA ILE A 381 10.30 7.27 9.24
C ILE A 381 10.81 8.05 10.46
N ALA A 382 12.03 7.77 10.89
CA ALA A 382 12.87 8.62 11.75
C ALA A 382 14.24 8.92 11.12
N GLY A 383 14.75 8.02 10.27
CA GLY A 383 15.95 8.23 9.45
C GLY A 383 15.68 8.79 8.05
N ASP A 384 16.53 8.42 7.08
CA ASP A 384 16.54 8.97 5.71
C ASP A 384 15.65 8.16 4.74
N LEU A 385 14.50 8.72 4.38
CA LEU A 385 13.70 8.24 3.25
C LEU A 385 14.28 8.83 1.95
N ARG A 386 15.01 8.00 1.20
CA ARG A 386 15.82 8.43 0.05
C ARG A 386 15.05 8.65 -1.24
N SER A 387 13.90 8.01 -1.38
CA SER A 387 12.95 8.16 -2.47
C SER A 387 11.64 7.52 -2.06
N PHE A 388 10.55 8.15 -2.45
CA PHE A 388 9.18 7.71 -2.25
C PHE A 388 8.47 8.00 -3.59
N GLU A 389 7.89 6.98 -4.23
CA GLU A 389 7.39 7.12 -5.61
C GLU A 389 6.26 6.12 -5.91
N ASN A 390 5.07 6.61 -6.28
CA ASN A 390 3.91 5.82 -6.75
C ASN A 390 3.51 4.64 -5.83
N ASN A 391 3.66 4.78 -4.51
CA ASN A 391 3.33 3.76 -3.53
C ASN A 391 1.82 3.71 -3.22
N ASN A 392 1.35 2.60 -2.68
CA ASN A 392 -0.08 2.34 -2.43
C ASN A 392 -0.30 1.90 -0.98
N PHE A 393 -1.02 2.69 -0.20
CA PHE A 393 -1.32 2.39 1.20
C PHE A 393 -2.80 2.14 1.36
N LYS A 394 -3.19 1.00 1.95
CA LYS A 394 -4.60 0.65 2.16
C LYS A 394 -4.79 -0.15 3.44
N GLU A 395 -5.94 -0.02 4.10
CA GLU A 395 -6.36 -0.87 5.22
C GLU A 395 -5.42 -0.85 6.45
N ASN A 396 -4.48 0.10 6.53
CA ASN A 396 -3.65 0.31 7.72
C ASN A 396 -4.49 0.96 8.83
N SER A 397 -4.33 0.48 10.08
CA SER A 397 -5.23 0.86 11.18
C SER A 397 -5.09 2.32 11.62
N SER A 398 -3.92 2.92 11.44
CA SER A 398 -3.59 4.31 11.77
C SER A 398 -3.16 5.06 10.50
N TYR A 399 -2.07 5.83 10.55
CA TYR A 399 -1.57 6.59 9.40
C TYR A 399 -0.84 5.70 8.37
N PRO A 400 -1.04 5.92 7.06
CA PRO A 400 -0.30 5.23 6.01
C PRO A 400 1.21 5.50 6.07
N VAL A 401 1.60 6.76 6.24
CA VAL A 401 3.00 7.19 6.40
C VAL A 401 3.10 8.18 7.55
N SER A 402 4.14 8.05 8.37
CA SER A 402 4.54 9.02 9.39
C SER A 402 5.98 9.45 9.18
N ILE A 403 6.22 10.76 9.05
CA ILE A 403 7.50 11.35 8.65
C ILE A 403 7.79 12.62 9.47
N PRO A 404 9.05 12.93 9.83
CA PRO A 404 9.39 14.23 10.42
C PRO A 404 9.24 15.34 9.38
N PHE A 405 8.90 16.55 9.82
CA PHE A 405 8.71 17.69 8.92
C PHE A 405 9.95 18.00 8.07
N ASN A 406 11.16 17.86 8.62
CA ASN A 406 12.40 18.13 7.90
C ASN A 406 12.70 17.19 6.71
N ALA A 407 11.95 16.10 6.54
CA ALA A 407 12.05 15.18 5.42
C ALA A 407 10.78 15.17 4.52
N VAL A 408 9.82 16.06 4.77
CA VAL A 408 8.49 16.02 4.12
C VAL A 408 8.54 16.15 2.59
N GLY A 409 9.54 16.84 2.05
CA GLY A 409 9.68 17.12 0.62
C GLY A 409 10.07 15.92 -0.25
N ILE A 410 10.28 14.74 0.33
CA ILE A 410 10.43 13.49 -0.44
C ILE A 410 9.09 12.85 -0.82
N ILE A 411 7.99 13.24 -0.18
CA ILE A 411 6.66 12.63 -0.41
C ILE A 411 6.11 13.09 -1.75
N ASP A 412 5.87 12.14 -2.66
CA ASP A 412 5.33 12.38 -3.99
C ASP A 412 3.79 12.50 -4.01
N GLY A 413 3.26 13.15 -5.06
CA GLY A 413 1.83 13.39 -5.24
C GLY A 413 1.06 12.28 -5.98
N ASN A 414 1.73 11.22 -6.44
CA ASN A 414 1.09 10.09 -7.12
C ASN A 414 0.75 8.95 -6.14
N SER A 415 1.52 8.80 -5.06
CA SER A 415 1.29 7.79 -4.03
C SER A 415 -0.11 7.90 -3.41
N ASP A 416 -0.88 6.80 -3.46
CA ASP A 416 -2.23 6.78 -2.88
C ASP A 416 -2.16 6.42 -1.39
N VAL A 417 -2.72 7.31 -0.57
CA VAL A 417 -2.80 7.21 0.89
C VAL A 417 -4.25 7.05 1.38
N SER A 418 -5.20 6.84 0.46
CA SER A 418 -6.62 6.64 0.76
C SER A 418 -6.96 5.24 1.31
N GLY A 419 -8.11 5.12 1.99
CA GLY A 419 -8.56 3.83 2.54
C GLY A 419 -7.78 3.35 3.78
N ASN A 420 -7.09 4.26 4.47
CA ASN A 420 -6.41 4.02 5.75
C ASN A 420 -7.19 4.65 6.91
N GLY A 421 -6.98 4.11 8.13
CA GLY A 421 -7.87 4.23 9.28
C GLY A 421 -8.05 5.63 9.87
N ASN A 422 -7.29 5.96 10.93
CA ASN A 422 -7.51 7.18 11.75
C ASN A 422 -7.59 8.47 10.93
N SER A 423 -6.81 8.55 9.84
CA SER A 423 -6.97 9.52 8.78
C SER A 423 -6.19 9.02 7.56
N SER A 424 -6.74 9.18 6.36
CA SER A 424 -6.08 8.83 5.09
C SER A 424 -5.05 9.89 4.66
N SER A 425 -4.24 10.35 5.63
CA SER A 425 -3.32 11.49 5.53
C SER A 425 -1.88 11.06 5.79
N VAL A 426 -0.92 11.75 5.17
CA VAL A 426 0.49 11.62 5.55
C VAL A 426 0.69 12.36 6.86
N ARG A 427 1.09 11.65 7.91
CA ARG A 427 1.34 12.25 9.22
C ARG A 427 2.70 12.92 9.23
N ILE A 428 2.69 14.23 9.45
CA ILE A 428 3.86 15.01 9.82
C ILE A 428 3.93 15.04 11.35
N TYR A 429 5.10 14.73 11.92
CA TYR A 429 5.38 15.05 13.32
C TYR A 429 6.45 16.14 13.44
N GLY A 430 6.37 16.92 14.52
CA GLY A 430 7.14 18.15 14.69
C GLY A 430 8.65 17.94 14.70
N SER A 431 9.36 18.82 13.99
CA SER A 431 10.82 18.85 13.88
C SER A 431 11.29 20.16 13.25
N THR A 432 12.48 20.63 13.63
CA THR A 432 13.15 21.77 12.98
C THR A 432 13.64 21.41 11.58
N MET A 433 13.30 22.22 10.58
CA MET A 433 13.71 22.04 9.17
C MET A 433 14.91 22.94 8.84
N THR A 434 16.08 22.33 8.69
CA THR A 434 17.41 22.97 8.52
C THR A 434 17.91 23.03 7.07
N ASP A 435 17.20 22.38 6.15
CA ASP A 435 17.59 22.20 4.75
C ASP A 435 16.37 22.45 3.86
N ASP A 436 16.56 22.98 2.65
CA ASP A 436 15.45 23.39 1.77
C ASP A 436 14.56 22.21 1.36
N GLN A 437 13.24 22.42 1.35
CA GLN A 437 12.23 21.42 1.00
C GLN A 437 11.21 21.98 -0.01
N SER A 438 10.47 21.07 -0.66
CA SER A 438 9.38 21.39 -1.58
C SER A 438 8.24 20.40 -1.40
N MET A 439 7.03 20.88 -1.09
CA MET A 439 5.83 20.05 -0.89
C MET A 439 4.90 20.11 -2.10
N VAL A 440 4.31 18.96 -2.44
CA VAL A 440 3.34 18.79 -3.53
C VAL A 440 1.98 18.34 -2.97
N ALA A 441 0.89 18.58 -3.70
CA ALA A 441 -0.40 18.05 -3.29
C ALA A 441 -0.41 16.52 -3.34
N LEU A 442 -0.98 15.88 -2.32
CA LEU A 442 -1.16 14.42 -2.29
C LEU A 442 -2.27 13.98 -3.25
N ALA A 443 -2.19 12.73 -3.70
CA ALA A 443 -3.23 12.08 -4.48
C ALA A 443 -4.61 12.23 -3.83
N ASN A 444 -5.66 12.31 -4.64
CA ASN A 444 -7.05 12.38 -4.19
C ASN A 444 -7.36 13.51 -3.18
N GLN A 445 -6.61 14.63 -3.23
CA GLN A 445 -6.70 15.77 -2.30
C GLN A 445 -6.60 15.38 -0.81
N GLN A 446 -5.84 14.33 -0.50
CA GLN A 446 -5.56 13.97 0.89
C GLN A 446 -4.63 15.00 1.55
N SER A 447 -4.63 15.04 2.89
CA SER A 447 -3.91 16.05 3.66
C SER A 447 -2.61 15.56 4.27
N TYR A 448 -1.73 16.51 4.55
CA TYR A 448 -0.65 16.36 5.51
C TYR A 448 -1.21 16.66 6.91
N ARG A 449 -1.22 15.65 7.79
CA ARG A 449 -1.74 15.75 9.16
C ARG A 449 -0.59 16.10 10.10
N VAL A 450 -0.54 17.36 10.56
CA VAL A 450 0.56 17.89 11.39
C VAL A 450 0.24 17.66 12.88
N THR A 451 1.02 16.80 13.54
CA THR A 451 0.78 16.33 14.92
C THR A 451 1.84 16.82 15.93
N GLY A 452 2.46 17.97 15.68
CA GLY A 452 3.49 18.58 16.53
C GLY A 452 4.08 19.83 15.87
N GLU A 453 4.67 20.72 16.66
CA GLU A 453 5.15 22.04 16.20
C GLU A 453 6.15 21.94 15.03
N ILE A 454 6.00 22.84 14.06
CA ILE A 454 6.94 23.02 12.95
C ILE A 454 7.79 24.26 13.24
N ASP A 455 9.12 24.08 13.22
CA ASP A 455 10.10 25.17 13.23
C ASP A 455 10.82 25.21 11.87
N LEU A 456 10.63 26.26 11.09
CA LEU A 456 11.26 26.42 9.78
C LEU A 456 12.51 27.33 9.89
N GLU A 457 13.68 26.78 9.56
CA GLU A 457 14.99 27.47 9.59
C GLU A 457 15.67 27.55 8.20
N SER A 458 15.07 26.98 7.15
CA SER A 458 15.50 27.02 5.74
C SER A 458 14.32 27.38 4.80
N VAL A 459 14.46 27.25 3.48
CA VAL A 459 13.39 27.58 2.51
C VAL A 459 12.42 26.41 2.33
N LEU A 460 11.13 26.65 2.59
CA LEU A 460 10.03 25.75 2.24
C LEU A 460 9.23 26.31 1.06
N ASN A 461 9.14 25.53 -0.01
CA ASN A 461 8.26 25.78 -1.13
C ASN A 461 7.00 24.91 -0.97
N ILE A 462 5.81 25.50 -1.01
CA ILE A 462 4.52 24.80 -0.94
C ILE A 462 3.82 25.01 -2.28
N GLY A 463 3.68 23.94 -3.06
CA GLY A 463 3.02 23.97 -4.36
C GLY A 463 1.49 24.04 -4.29
N GLU A 464 0.87 24.27 -5.45
CA GLU A 464 -0.58 24.40 -5.54
C GLU A 464 -1.35 23.16 -5.04
N GLY A 465 -2.52 23.37 -4.45
CA GLY A 465 -3.40 22.30 -3.97
C GLY A 465 -2.99 21.59 -2.68
N VAL A 466 -1.83 21.90 -2.06
CA VAL A 466 -1.41 21.26 -0.81
C VAL A 466 -2.43 21.50 0.32
N GLN A 467 -2.83 20.44 1.00
CA GLN A 467 -3.78 20.47 2.12
C GLN A 467 -3.05 20.14 3.43
N PHE A 468 -3.08 21.03 4.42
CA PHE A 468 -2.60 20.77 5.79
C PHE A 468 -3.78 20.70 6.78
N ALA A 469 -3.71 19.72 7.67
CA ALA A 469 -4.62 19.54 8.80
C ALA A 469 -3.81 19.51 10.10
N PHE A 470 -3.89 20.55 10.92
CA PHE A 470 -3.10 20.70 12.16
C PHE A 470 -3.85 20.15 13.38
N ASP A 471 -3.15 19.53 14.33
CA ASP A 471 -3.69 19.21 15.65
C ASP A 471 -3.90 20.48 16.50
N GLU A 472 -4.68 20.36 17.58
CA GLU A 472 -4.96 21.45 18.53
C GLU A 472 -3.67 22.04 19.11
N ASP A 473 -3.62 23.37 19.24
CA ASP A 473 -2.45 24.16 19.71
C ASP A 473 -1.13 24.01 18.90
N VAL A 474 -1.08 23.21 17.83
CA VAL A 474 0.14 23.08 17.01
C VAL A 474 0.43 24.37 16.25
N PHE A 475 1.62 24.94 16.45
CA PHE A 475 2.13 26.08 15.67
C PHE A 475 2.88 25.65 14.41
N PHE A 476 2.86 26.54 13.42
CA PHE A 476 3.82 26.56 12.31
C PHE A 476 4.64 27.86 12.44
N ARG A 477 5.87 27.75 12.92
CA ARG A 477 6.80 28.89 13.08
C ARG A 477 7.76 28.99 11.91
N VAL A 478 7.97 30.21 11.44
CA VAL A 478 9.02 30.57 10.47
C VAL A 478 10.02 31.46 11.19
N ASN A 479 11.10 30.84 11.66
CA ASN A 479 12.11 31.47 12.51
C ASN A 479 13.01 32.41 11.69
N GLU A 480 13.83 33.23 12.35
CA GLU A 480 14.68 34.28 11.73
C GLU A 480 15.41 33.85 10.44
N THR A 481 15.83 32.59 10.33
CA THR A 481 16.56 32.06 9.16
C THR A 481 15.69 31.35 8.12
N GLY A 482 14.46 30.97 8.44
CA GLY A 482 13.57 30.23 7.55
C GLY A 482 12.79 31.11 6.59
N ASN A 483 12.22 30.50 5.54
CA ASN A 483 11.45 31.23 4.53
C ASN A 483 10.30 30.38 3.96
N ILE A 484 9.05 30.89 4.02
CA ILE A 484 7.86 30.20 3.51
C ILE A 484 7.39 30.78 2.17
N ILE A 485 7.33 29.94 1.13
CA ILE A 485 6.88 30.31 -0.21
C ILE A 485 5.67 29.43 -0.56
N ALA A 486 4.46 29.94 -0.31
CA ALA A 486 3.21 29.24 -0.61
C ALA A 486 2.52 29.87 -1.83
N GLU A 487 2.52 29.13 -2.96
CA GLU A 487 1.99 29.60 -4.24
C GLU A 487 0.89 28.63 -4.76
N GLY A 488 -0.35 28.91 -4.36
CA GLY A 488 -1.54 28.23 -4.87
C GLY A 488 -2.07 28.84 -6.17
N THR A 489 -3.19 28.30 -6.65
CA THR A 489 -3.96 28.90 -7.76
C THR A 489 -5.44 29.03 -7.40
N ALA A 490 -6.18 29.83 -8.16
CA ALA A 490 -7.63 29.99 -7.98
C ALA A 490 -8.44 28.69 -8.13
N SER A 491 -7.89 27.67 -8.79
CA SER A 491 -8.45 26.31 -8.86
C SER A 491 -7.90 25.38 -7.78
N ASN A 492 -6.61 25.49 -7.45
CA ASN A 492 -5.91 24.61 -6.52
C ASN A 492 -5.29 25.45 -5.39
N LYS A 493 -6.14 25.95 -4.49
CA LYS A 493 -5.68 26.66 -3.29
C LYS A 493 -4.86 25.76 -2.38
N ILE A 494 -3.88 26.36 -1.71
CA ILE A 494 -3.24 25.75 -0.55
C ILE A 494 -4.16 25.96 0.65
N VAL A 495 -4.37 24.93 1.48
CA VAL A 495 -5.25 25.01 2.65
C VAL A 495 -4.46 24.70 3.92
N MET A 496 -4.61 25.54 4.94
CA MET A 496 -4.02 25.39 6.27
C MET A 496 -5.13 25.49 7.31
N THR A 497 -5.55 24.36 7.87
CA THR A 497 -6.74 24.30 8.72
C THR A 497 -6.63 23.34 9.90
N SER A 498 -7.54 23.46 10.86
CA SER A 498 -7.68 22.51 11.97
C SER A 498 -8.07 21.11 11.48
N SER A 499 -7.45 20.09 12.05
CA SER A 499 -7.78 18.69 11.78
C SER A 499 -9.12 18.23 12.39
N ASN A 500 -9.76 19.05 13.23
CA ASN A 500 -11.03 18.72 13.87
C ASN A 500 -11.99 19.92 13.95
N ILE A 501 -12.23 20.55 12.80
CA ILE A 501 -13.25 21.60 12.59
C ILE A 501 -14.61 21.18 13.17
N SER A 502 -14.98 19.89 13.05
CA SER A 502 -16.23 19.33 13.57
C SER A 502 -16.43 19.43 15.09
N ALA A 503 -15.35 19.58 15.86
CA ALA A 503 -15.40 19.83 17.31
C ALA A 503 -15.10 21.29 17.68
N GLY A 504 -14.83 22.17 16.70
CA GLY A 504 -14.45 23.56 16.93
C GLY A 504 -13.05 23.74 17.52
N LEU A 505 -12.17 22.73 17.41
CA LEU A 505 -10.78 22.87 17.86
C LEU A 505 -10.02 23.75 16.88
N HIS A 506 -9.10 24.57 17.39
CA HIS A 506 -8.25 25.42 16.57
C HIS A 506 -6.76 25.04 16.76
N TRP A 507 -5.92 25.26 15.74
CA TRP A 507 -4.47 25.10 15.86
C TRP A 507 -3.80 26.38 16.38
N GLY A 508 -2.51 26.34 16.68
CA GLY A 508 -1.77 27.49 17.21
C GLY A 508 -1.77 28.69 16.25
N GLY A 509 -1.51 28.42 14.97
CA GLY A 509 -1.48 29.39 13.88
C GLY A 509 -0.11 29.44 13.18
N LEU A 510 -0.04 30.27 12.13
CA LEU A 510 1.20 30.56 11.40
C LEU A 510 1.89 31.77 12.04
N ASP A 511 3.13 31.61 12.47
CA ASP A 511 3.91 32.63 13.19
C ASP A 511 5.18 32.98 12.41
N ILE A 512 5.27 34.20 11.90
CA ILE A 512 6.34 34.65 10.99
C ILE A 512 7.30 35.60 11.74
N ASN A 513 8.44 35.07 12.15
CA ASN A 513 9.54 35.78 12.80
C ASN A 513 10.72 36.01 11.83
N SER A 514 10.45 35.97 10.52
CA SER A 514 11.43 35.93 9.43
C SER A 514 11.37 37.17 8.55
N GLY A 515 12.43 37.95 8.52
CA GLY A 515 12.53 39.18 7.72
C GLY A 515 12.81 38.96 6.22
N TYR A 516 12.70 37.73 5.69
CA TYR A 516 12.97 37.46 4.28
C TYR A 516 11.84 37.95 3.37
N SER A 517 12.16 38.85 2.44
CA SER A 517 11.18 39.45 1.53
C SER A 517 10.57 38.50 0.50
N SER A 518 10.98 37.23 0.48
CA SER A 518 10.37 36.13 -0.28
C SER A 518 9.26 35.40 0.47
N ASN A 519 9.03 35.69 1.76
CA ASN A 519 7.91 35.13 2.53
C ASN A 519 6.57 35.51 1.87
N LYS A 520 5.81 34.51 1.45
CA LYS A 520 4.64 34.71 0.59
C LYS A 520 3.52 33.70 0.86
N LEU A 521 2.30 34.20 1.00
CA LEU A 521 1.04 33.44 0.89
C LEU A 521 0.26 33.97 -0.32
N ASP A 522 0.05 33.14 -1.35
CA ASP A 522 -0.75 33.50 -2.52
C ASP A 522 -1.74 32.39 -2.87
N HIS A 523 -3.02 32.74 -2.99
CA HIS A 523 -4.13 31.80 -3.10
C HIS A 523 -4.15 30.73 -1.98
N VAL A 524 -3.81 31.13 -0.75
CA VAL A 524 -3.86 30.30 0.45
C VAL A 524 -5.19 30.48 1.18
N GLU A 525 -5.64 29.45 1.89
CA GLU A 525 -6.76 29.52 2.82
C GLU A 525 -6.28 29.12 4.22
N VAL A 526 -6.23 30.09 5.14
CA VAL A 526 -5.80 29.88 6.54
C VAL A 526 -7.02 29.98 7.45
N SER A 527 -7.33 28.88 8.15
CA SER A 527 -8.57 28.79 8.93
C SER A 527 -8.44 28.01 10.24
N TYR A 528 -9.35 28.28 11.18
CA TYR A 528 -9.46 27.60 12.47
C TYR A 528 -8.15 27.59 13.27
N ALA A 529 -7.51 28.75 13.44
CA ALA A 529 -6.29 28.93 14.24
C ALA A 529 -6.43 30.02 15.33
N GLY A 530 -5.33 30.24 16.07
CA GLY A 530 -5.26 31.15 17.20
C GLY A 530 -5.69 30.54 18.53
N ASN A 531 -5.56 29.22 18.72
CA ASN A 531 -5.99 28.58 19.98
C ASN A 531 -5.10 28.91 21.19
N SER A 532 -3.83 29.26 20.91
CA SER A 532 -2.81 29.62 21.91
C SER A 532 -2.31 31.05 21.71
N ASP A 533 -1.83 31.67 22.79
CA ASP A 533 -1.23 33.00 22.79
C ASP A 533 -0.04 33.06 21.82
N MET A 534 0.01 34.12 20.99
CA MET A 534 0.99 34.32 19.92
C MET A 534 1.75 35.65 20.08
N PHE A 535 1.05 36.73 20.43
CA PHE A 535 1.61 38.08 20.55
C PHE A 535 1.06 38.85 21.77
N TYR A 536 1.74 39.91 22.20
CA TYR A 536 1.36 40.72 23.37
C TYR A 536 1.16 42.19 22.98
N GLU A 537 -0.08 42.68 23.01
CA GLU A 537 -0.43 44.05 22.62
C GLU A 537 -1.61 44.59 23.47
N ASN A 538 -1.66 45.90 23.69
CA ASN A 538 -2.63 46.59 24.55
C ASN A 538 -2.77 45.97 25.95
N SER A 539 -1.61 45.58 26.52
CA SER A 539 -1.46 44.90 27.82
C SER A 539 -2.06 43.49 27.93
N ALA A 540 -2.48 42.87 26.83
CA ALA A 540 -3.04 41.52 26.80
C ALA A 540 -2.23 40.58 25.87
N TRP A 541 -2.18 39.30 26.20
CA TRP A 541 -1.79 38.27 25.23
C TRP A 541 -2.97 37.98 24.31
N ARG A 542 -2.65 37.71 23.04
CA ARG A 542 -3.60 37.56 21.93
C ARG A 542 -3.09 36.54 20.92
N SER A 543 -3.99 36.08 20.06
CA SER A 543 -3.73 35.03 19.08
C SER A 543 -4.23 35.41 17.68
N ALA A 544 -3.72 34.74 16.64
CA ALA A 544 -4.13 34.97 15.26
C ALA A 544 -4.13 33.69 14.41
N ASN A 545 -4.80 33.72 13.25
CA ASN A 545 -4.55 32.71 12.21
C ASN A 545 -3.14 32.87 11.61
N VAL A 546 -2.71 34.12 11.41
CA VAL A 546 -1.35 34.48 10.97
C VAL A 546 -0.84 35.64 11.83
N GLY A 547 0.32 35.48 12.46
CA GLY A 547 1.08 36.55 13.11
C GLY A 547 2.37 36.84 12.35
N ILE A 548 2.77 38.10 12.31
CA ILE A 548 4.04 38.57 11.77
C ILE A 548 4.70 39.43 12.86
N GLN A 549 5.85 38.99 13.38
CA GLN A 549 6.47 39.52 14.60
C GLN A 549 8.00 39.63 14.45
N ASP A 550 8.67 40.31 15.38
CA ASP A 550 10.15 40.39 15.46
C ASP A 550 10.87 40.78 14.14
N ASN A 551 10.34 41.78 13.42
CA ASN A 551 10.77 42.21 12.08
C ASN A 551 10.55 41.15 10.98
N GLY A 552 9.63 40.22 11.23
CA GLY A 552 9.08 39.31 10.26
C GLY A 552 8.44 40.04 9.10
N TYR A 553 8.43 39.43 7.93
CA TYR A 553 7.95 40.04 6.69
C TYR A 553 7.04 39.07 5.97
N LEU A 554 5.92 39.53 5.41
CA LEU A 554 5.02 38.67 4.63
C LEU A 554 4.33 39.43 3.49
N THR A 555 4.25 38.78 2.32
CA THR A 555 3.31 39.14 1.26
C THR A 555 2.08 38.23 1.34
N ILE A 556 0.87 38.80 1.31
CA ILE A 556 -0.38 38.03 1.28
C ILE A 556 -1.23 38.50 0.09
N SER A 557 -1.55 37.60 -0.84
CA SER A 557 -2.42 37.93 -1.98
C SER A 557 -3.46 36.86 -2.29
N ASN A 558 -4.62 37.27 -2.81
CA ASN A 558 -5.70 36.38 -3.28
C ASN A 558 -6.19 35.33 -2.26
N SER A 559 -5.92 35.55 -0.96
CA SER A 559 -6.00 34.53 0.08
C SER A 559 -7.20 34.71 1.01
N THR A 560 -7.73 33.62 1.56
CA THR A 560 -8.81 33.64 2.57
C THR A 560 -8.24 33.49 3.97
N ILE A 561 -8.61 34.37 4.90
CA ILE A 561 -8.31 34.22 6.33
C ILE A 561 -9.64 34.19 7.10
N THR A 562 -9.94 33.07 7.78
CA THR A 562 -11.29 32.85 8.31
C THR A 562 -11.36 32.02 9.59
N ASN A 563 -12.42 32.23 10.39
CA ASN A 563 -12.68 31.45 11.61
C ASN A 563 -11.47 31.40 12.57
N SER A 564 -10.86 32.54 12.88
CA SER A 564 -9.88 32.63 13.97
C SER A 564 -10.54 32.80 15.34
N GLN A 565 -9.83 32.41 16.41
CA GLN A 565 -10.27 32.62 17.81
C GLN A 565 -10.25 34.10 18.25
N ASP A 566 -9.36 34.91 17.67
CA ASP A 566 -9.27 36.36 17.93
C ASP A 566 -8.94 37.14 16.65
N VAL A 567 -7.66 37.26 16.26
CA VAL A 567 -7.27 38.06 15.10
C VAL A 567 -7.16 37.21 13.82
N GLY A 568 -7.52 37.75 12.66
CA GLY A 568 -7.25 37.11 11.36
C GLY A 568 -5.76 37.18 11.03
N VAL A 569 -5.26 38.38 10.74
CA VAL A 569 -3.81 38.66 10.58
C VAL A 569 -3.35 39.71 11.59
N TYR A 570 -2.32 39.40 12.37
CA TYR A 570 -1.56 40.36 13.17
C TYR A 570 -0.27 40.75 12.44
N CYS A 571 0.03 42.05 12.40
CA CYS A 571 1.26 42.60 11.81
C CYS A 571 1.95 43.51 12.83
N GLY A 572 3.20 43.19 13.19
CA GLY A 572 4.11 44.07 13.92
C GLY A 572 4.68 45.20 13.04
N ASN A 573 5.71 45.89 13.56
CA ASN A 573 6.43 46.97 12.88
C ASN A 573 7.14 46.53 11.58
N GLU A 574 7.04 47.34 10.53
CA GLU A 574 7.74 47.19 9.23
C GLU A 574 7.56 45.78 8.59
N SER A 575 6.40 45.16 8.84
CA SER A 575 6.16 43.72 8.62
C SER A 575 5.40 43.39 7.33
N LEU A 576 4.89 44.40 6.61
CA LEU A 576 4.01 44.22 5.45
C LEU A 576 4.45 45.04 4.23
N ASN A 577 4.25 44.51 3.03
CA ASN A 577 4.56 45.22 1.77
C ASN A 577 3.41 45.11 0.75
N THR A 578 3.12 43.90 0.28
CA THR A 578 2.02 43.66 -0.68
C THR A 578 0.92 42.86 0.01
N PHE A 579 -0.24 43.50 0.20
CA PHE A 579 -1.42 42.88 0.78
C PHE A 579 -2.65 43.16 -0.11
N ALA A 580 -2.94 42.22 -1.02
CA ALA A 580 -3.80 42.51 -2.17
C ALA A 580 -4.91 41.47 -2.40
N SER A 581 -6.15 41.95 -2.52
CA SER A 581 -7.34 41.17 -2.91
C SER A 581 -7.59 39.94 -2.01
N ASN A 582 -7.37 40.12 -0.71
CA ASN A 582 -7.59 39.08 0.30
C ASN A 582 -9.04 39.10 0.82
N ASN A 583 -9.46 38.04 1.52
CA ASN A 583 -10.83 37.90 2.02
C ASN A 583 -10.86 37.46 3.49
N PHE A 584 -11.46 38.29 4.34
CA PHE A 584 -11.58 38.10 5.78
C PHE A 584 -13.01 37.78 6.17
N VAL A 585 -13.23 36.54 6.64
CA VAL A 585 -14.58 35.99 6.87
C VAL A 585 -14.70 35.39 8.26
N ASP A 586 -15.72 35.80 9.03
CA ASP A 586 -16.11 35.16 10.30
C ASP A 586 -14.96 34.96 11.32
N ASN A 587 -13.96 35.86 11.37
CA ASN A 587 -12.92 35.85 12.41
C ASN A 587 -13.48 36.46 13.71
N SER A 588 -13.27 35.82 14.86
CA SER A 588 -14.04 36.11 16.09
C SER A 588 -13.80 37.50 16.67
N GLY A 589 -12.58 38.04 16.54
CA GLY A 589 -12.17 39.38 16.94
C GLY A 589 -11.93 40.29 15.72
N TYR A 590 -10.70 40.74 15.53
CA TYR A 590 -10.35 41.66 14.44
C TYR A 590 -9.98 40.91 13.16
N ALA A 591 -10.44 41.37 11.99
CA ALA A 591 -9.95 40.85 10.71
C ALA A 591 -8.44 41.06 10.55
N ILE A 592 -7.98 42.31 10.70
CA ILE A 592 -6.56 42.71 10.63
C ILE A 592 -6.24 43.57 11.84
N TYR A 593 -5.08 43.36 12.45
CA TYR A 593 -4.56 44.15 13.57
C TYR A 593 -3.10 44.57 13.27
N ILE A 594 -2.86 45.86 13.10
CA ILE A 594 -1.67 46.40 12.41
C ILE A 594 -1.17 47.73 13.00
N GLU A 595 0.11 48.04 12.78
CA GLU A 595 0.75 49.34 13.00
C GLU A 595 0.11 50.44 12.14
N PHE A 596 0.29 51.72 12.52
CA PHE A 596 -0.18 52.84 11.69
C PHE A 596 0.73 53.07 10.46
N ASN A 597 2.02 52.73 10.55
CA ASN A 597 2.96 52.83 9.44
C ASN A 597 2.57 51.92 8.26
N ASP A 598 2.12 50.70 8.55
CA ASP A 598 2.02 49.64 7.54
C ASP A 598 0.63 49.56 6.86
N VAL A 599 -0.33 50.42 7.26
CA VAL A 599 -1.70 50.44 6.69
C VAL A 599 -1.73 50.70 5.18
N GLY A 600 -0.70 51.36 4.63
CA GLY A 600 -0.57 51.65 3.21
C GLY A 600 -0.32 50.43 2.31
N ALA A 601 -0.01 49.27 2.91
CA ALA A 601 0.14 48.01 2.19
C ALA A 601 -1.22 47.35 1.83
N ILE A 602 -2.32 47.74 2.48
CA ILE A 602 -3.65 47.13 2.34
C ILE A 602 -4.41 47.69 1.14
N ASP A 603 -4.81 46.83 0.19
CA ASP A 603 -5.57 47.27 -0.99
C ASP A 603 -7.08 47.44 -0.77
N GLY A 604 -7.69 48.34 -1.56
CA GLY A 604 -9.14 48.56 -1.55
C GLY A 604 -10.00 47.41 -2.09
N ASN A 605 -9.39 46.36 -2.67
CA ASN A 605 -10.11 45.16 -3.13
C ASN A 605 -10.31 44.12 -2.02
N THR A 606 -9.54 44.20 -0.93
CA THR A 606 -9.64 43.28 0.20
C THR A 606 -11.04 43.36 0.84
N THR A 607 -11.68 42.21 1.07
CA THR A 607 -13.06 42.09 1.55
C THR A 607 -13.15 41.66 3.01
N PHE A 608 -14.13 42.22 3.73
CA PHE A 608 -14.38 41.99 5.14
C PHE A 608 -15.87 41.66 5.38
N SER A 609 -16.19 40.49 5.93
CA SER A 609 -17.56 40.11 6.26
C SER A 609 -17.68 39.17 7.46
N GLY A 610 -18.58 39.46 8.40
CA GLY A 610 -18.92 38.57 9.51
C GLY A 610 -17.91 38.51 10.66
N ASN A 611 -16.75 39.16 10.51
CA ASN A 611 -15.74 39.29 11.56
C ASN A 611 -16.27 40.10 12.77
N GLY A 612 -15.65 39.96 13.94
CA GLY A 612 -15.99 40.75 15.14
C GLY A 612 -15.82 42.27 14.91
N ASP A 613 -14.75 42.67 14.23
CA ASP A 613 -14.64 43.96 13.54
C ASP A 613 -14.36 43.76 12.05
N ASN A 614 -15.12 44.45 11.20
CA ASN A 614 -15.06 44.33 9.73
C ASN A 614 -14.29 45.51 9.14
N GLY A 615 -13.01 45.58 9.48
CA GLY A 615 -12.12 46.67 9.11
C GLY A 615 -10.66 46.34 9.35
N VAL A 616 -9.82 47.37 9.26
CA VAL A 616 -8.39 47.32 9.58
C VAL A 616 -8.18 48.01 10.93
N THR A 617 -7.90 47.25 11.98
CA THR A 617 -7.73 47.79 13.32
C THR A 617 -6.27 48.21 13.55
N ILE A 618 -6.06 49.49 13.79
CA ILE A 618 -4.76 50.15 13.94
C ILE A 618 -4.46 50.28 15.44
N TYR A 619 -3.42 49.60 15.95
CA TYR A 619 -3.05 49.71 17.37
C TYR A 619 -2.17 50.93 17.70
N GLY A 620 -1.67 51.60 16.67
CA GLY A 620 -1.12 52.96 16.74
C GLY A 620 0.40 53.00 16.82
N SER A 621 1.00 53.79 15.92
CA SER A 621 2.45 54.07 15.91
C SER A 621 2.73 55.40 15.20
N THR A 622 4.00 55.66 14.85
CA THR A 622 4.41 56.86 14.10
C THR A 622 4.82 56.47 12.69
N THR A 623 4.24 57.09 11.66
CA THR A 623 4.65 56.83 10.27
C THR A 623 6.07 57.33 10.01
N SER A 624 6.91 56.47 9.44
CA SER A 624 8.29 56.76 9.03
C SER A 624 8.40 56.96 7.52
N ASP A 625 7.68 56.15 6.75
CA ASP A 625 7.54 56.24 5.28
C ASP A 625 6.18 56.83 4.89
N ASN A 626 6.03 57.26 3.63
CA ASN A 626 4.79 57.86 3.13
C ASN A 626 3.66 56.82 3.02
N VAL A 627 2.49 57.15 3.57
CA VAL A 627 1.33 56.26 3.68
C VAL A 627 0.20 56.75 2.78
N THR A 628 -0.46 55.82 2.07
CA THR A 628 -1.73 56.08 1.38
C THR A 628 -2.82 55.19 1.96
N MET A 629 -3.81 55.77 2.64
CA MET A 629 -4.96 55.01 3.15
C MET A 629 -5.99 54.80 2.04
N ALA A 630 -6.01 53.59 1.49
CA ALA A 630 -6.90 53.20 0.40
C ALA A 630 -8.36 53.08 0.86
N LYS A 631 -9.32 53.28 -0.06
CA LYS A 631 -10.74 53.05 0.23
C LYS A 631 -11.03 51.55 0.33
N LEU A 632 -11.09 51.06 1.58
CA LEU A 632 -11.52 49.70 1.91
C LEU A 632 -12.92 49.37 1.34
N SER A 633 -13.10 48.10 0.94
CA SER A 633 -14.28 47.66 0.20
C SER A 633 -15.59 47.69 1.00
N GLY A 634 -16.70 47.92 0.30
CA GLY A 634 -18.05 47.88 0.88
C GLY A 634 -18.27 48.91 1.98
N SER A 635 -18.48 48.44 3.22
CA SER A 635 -18.67 49.24 4.42
C SER A 635 -17.56 49.03 5.46
N ALA A 636 -16.37 48.61 5.02
CA ALA A 636 -15.19 48.49 5.87
C ALA A 636 -14.55 49.86 6.14
N TYR A 637 -13.86 49.95 7.28
CA TYR A 637 -13.29 51.17 7.86
C TYR A 637 -11.95 50.85 8.53
N TYR A 638 -11.16 51.90 8.78
CA TYR A 638 -10.00 51.80 9.65
C TYR A 638 -10.42 52.08 11.11
N LEU A 639 -10.01 51.25 12.06
CA LEU A 639 -10.32 51.42 13.48
C LEU A 639 -9.06 51.75 14.28
N PHE A 640 -8.85 53.02 14.58
CA PHE A 640 -7.79 53.49 15.47
C PHE A 640 -8.11 53.13 16.92
N ASN A 641 -7.44 52.07 17.40
CA ASN A 641 -7.50 51.58 18.77
C ASN A 641 -6.43 52.24 19.68
N GLY A 642 -5.34 52.77 19.09
CA GLY A 642 -4.31 53.51 19.81
C GLY A 642 -3.89 54.80 19.11
N SER A 643 -3.40 55.76 19.89
CA SER A 643 -3.06 57.10 19.41
C SER A 643 -1.92 57.04 18.39
N SER A 644 -2.09 57.75 17.29
CA SER A 644 -1.29 57.58 16.07
C SER A 644 -0.70 58.91 15.61
N VAL A 645 0.51 58.85 15.04
CA VAL A 645 1.27 60.04 14.64
C VAL A 645 1.67 59.97 13.18
N VAL A 646 1.29 60.98 12.41
CA VAL A 646 1.76 61.20 11.04
C VAL A 646 3.11 61.92 11.13
N GLY A 647 4.20 61.21 10.83
CA GLY A 647 5.57 61.71 10.79
C GLY A 647 6.16 61.90 9.39
N SER A 648 5.39 61.50 8.37
CA SER A 648 5.68 61.50 6.93
C SER A 648 4.46 62.03 6.15
N ASP A 649 4.39 61.92 4.82
CA ASP A 649 3.17 62.28 4.10
C ASP A 649 2.08 61.21 4.27
N LEU A 650 0.86 61.63 4.62
CA LEU A 650 -0.35 60.80 4.64
C LEU A 650 -1.35 61.27 3.59
N ASP A 651 -1.51 60.48 2.52
CA ASP A 651 -2.61 60.62 1.56
C ASP A 651 -3.80 59.72 1.96
N ILE A 652 -5.03 60.19 1.74
CA ILE A 652 -6.26 59.46 2.09
C ILE A 652 -7.22 59.48 0.90
N GLU A 653 -7.63 58.30 0.41
CA GLU A 653 -8.53 58.18 -0.76
C GLU A 653 -9.98 58.61 -0.46
N GLU A 654 -10.72 59.06 -1.48
CA GLU A 654 -12.10 59.51 -1.32
C GLU A 654 -13.04 58.42 -0.77
N GLY A 655 -13.98 58.82 0.09
CA GLY A 655 -14.91 57.87 0.73
C GLY A 655 -14.31 57.06 1.89
N THR A 656 -13.03 57.25 2.24
CA THR A 656 -12.38 56.51 3.33
C THR A 656 -12.98 56.86 4.69
N GLU A 657 -13.28 55.84 5.48
CA GLU A 657 -13.87 55.97 6.82
C GLU A 657 -12.86 55.54 7.89
N MET A 658 -12.62 56.42 8.85
CA MET A 658 -11.70 56.23 9.97
C MET A 658 -12.47 56.44 11.28
N ARG A 659 -12.45 55.39 12.11
CA ARG A 659 -13.12 55.33 13.40
C ARG A 659 -12.08 55.32 14.52
N PHE A 660 -12.35 56.05 15.60
CA PHE A 660 -11.43 56.22 16.72
C PHE A 660 -12.10 55.76 18.02
N ASN A 661 -11.38 54.98 18.83
CA ASN A 661 -11.83 54.59 20.17
C ASN A 661 -11.72 55.75 21.17
N GLU A 662 -12.22 55.53 22.39
CA GLU A 662 -12.22 56.51 23.49
C GLU A 662 -10.82 57.08 23.73
N ASP A 663 -10.72 58.42 23.80
CA ASP A 663 -9.48 59.18 24.03
C ASP A 663 -8.33 58.96 23.03
N VAL A 664 -8.58 58.26 21.91
CA VAL A 664 -7.58 58.09 20.84
C VAL A 664 -7.38 59.38 20.06
N LYS A 665 -6.12 59.78 19.84
CA LYS A 665 -5.71 60.99 19.12
C LYS A 665 -4.99 60.67 17.81
N LEU A 666 -5.25 61.45 16.76
CA LEU A 666 -4.40 61.52 15.57
C LEU A 666 -3.58 62.80 15.60
N THR A 667 -2.26 62.72 15.44
CA THR A 667 -1.35 63.88 15.47
C THR A 667 -0.54 63.99 14.20
N VAL A 668 -0.63 65.10 13.48
CA VAL A 668 0.22 65.44 12.33
C VAL A 668 1.35 66.32 12.82
N ASN A 669 2.49 65.69 13.12
CA ASN A 669 3.62 66.35 13.77
C ASN A 669 4.38 67.28 12.80
N SER A 670 5.39 68.01 13.30
CA SER A 670 6.16 69.00 12.51
C SER A 670 6.84 68.48 11.23
N ASN A 671 6.98 67.16 11.06
CA ASN A 671 7.63 66.53 9.92
C ASN A 671 6.63 65.99 8.89
N GLY A 672 5.43 65.61 9.33
CA GLY A 672 4.42 64.98 8.49
C GLY A 672 3.52 65.95 7.73
N THR A 673 2.71 65.41 6.80
CA THR A 673 1.65 66.14 6.11
C THR A 673 0.38 65.31 6.01
N ILE A 674 -0.79 65.95 5.87
CA ILE A 674 -2.08 65.24 5.71
C ILE A 674 -2.88 65.75 4.50
N SER A 675 -3.23 64.83 3.62
CA SER A 675 -3.89 65.08 2.33
C SER A 675 -5.17 64.25 2.26
N ALA A 676 -6.29 64.85 2.65
CA ALA A 676 -7.60 64.21 2.70
C ALA A 676 -8.57 64.94 1.74
N ILE A 677 -8.61 64.47 0.49
CA ILE A 677 -9.36 65.11 -0.60
C ILE A 677 -10.45 64.14 -1.10
N GLY A 678 -11.63 64.24 -0.50
CA GLY A 678 -12.83 63.52 -0.92
C GLY A 678 -13.63 64.24 -2.00
N THR A 679 -14.85 63.78 -2.26
CA THR A 679 -15.83 64.48 -3.10
C THR A 679 -17.23 64.52 -2.46
N SER A 680 -18.14 65.32 -3.02
CA SER A 680 -19.52 65.45 -2.52
C SER A 680 -20.36 64.16 -2.54
N ASN A 681 -19.87 63.09 -3.17
CA ASN A 681 -20.50 61.76 -3.19
C ASN A 681 -19.71 60.72 -2.38
N SER A 682 -18.50 61.06 -1.95
CA SER A 682 -17.52 60.17 -1.32
C SER A 682 -16.64 61.02 -0.40
N MET A 683 -17.26 61.57 0.65
CA MET A 683 -16.57 62.33 1.68
C MET A 683 -15.66 61.39 2.49
N ILE A 684 -14.54 61.91 2.96
CA ILE A 684 -13.66 61.22 3.92
C ILE A 684 -14.20 61.50 5.32
N THR A 685 -14.31 60.48 6.17
CA THR A 685 -14.95 60.61 7.50
C THR A 685 -13.99 60.21 8.61
N PHE A 686 -13.83 61.10 9.59
CA PHE A 686 -13.19 60.86 10.89
C PHE A 686 -14.27 60.90 11.98
N THR A 687 -14.47 59.81 12.74
CA THR A 687 -15.56 59.69 13.72
C THR A 687 -15.17 58.85 14.95
N SER A 688 -15.90 59.00 16.05
CA SER A 688 -15.93 57.98 17.10
C SER A 688 -16.37 56.61 16.54
N ALA A 689 -15.74 55.55 17.04
CA ALA A 689 -16.11 54.16 16.77
C ALA A 689 -17.44 53.74 17.43
N ASN A 690 -17.90 54.46 18.46
CA ASN A 690 -19.12 54.14 19.20
C ASN A 690 -20.00 55.39 19.44
N GLN A 691 -20.41 56.03 18.34
CA GLN A 691 -21.38 57.13 18.32
C GLN A 691 -22.65 56.82 19.16
N ALA A 692 -23.14 55.57 19.10
CA ALA A 692 -24.36 55.14 19.76
C ALA A 692 -24.22 55.01 21.29
N GLY A 693 -23.01 54.74 21.79
CA GLY A 693 -22.67 54.74 23.21
C GLY A 693 -22.46 56.16 23.78
N GLY A 694 -22.34 57.18 22.93
CA GLY A 694 -21.94 58.52 23.33
C GLY A 694 -20.45 58.63 23.69
N ILE A 695 -19.63 57.67 23.25
CA ILE A 695 -18.17 57.73 23.37
C ILE A 695 -17.65 58.72 22.32
N ASN A 696 -16.73 59.57 22.72
CA ASN A 696 -16.00 60.49 21.84
C ASN A 696 -14.51 60.11 21.83
N TRP A 697 -13.75 60.60 20.85
CA TRP A 697 -12.30 60.41 20.72
C TRP A 697 -11.56 61.73 20.97
N ALA A 698 -10.23 61.75 21.13
CA ALA A 698 -9.51 62.98 21.50
C ALA A 698 -9.48 64.05 20.38
N GLY A 699 -9.55 63.63 19.11
CA GLY A 699 -9.57 64.51 17.93
C GLY A 699 -8.28 64.50 17.09
N ILE A 700 -8.18 65.42 16.13
CA ILE A 700 -7.00 65.61 15.25
C ILE A 700 -6.18 66.82 15.70
N LEU A 701 -4.88 66.62 15.97
CA LEU A 701 -3.92 67.70 16.25
C LEU A 701 -3.02 67.94 15.03
N ILE A 702 -2.93 69.19 14.56
CA ILE A 702 -2.07 69.62 13.46
C ILE A 702 -0.96 70.52 14.02
N GLU A 703 0.26 69.99 14.10
CA GLU A 703 1.50 70.72 14.44
C GLU A 703 2.35 71.03 13.18
N SER A 704 2.08 70.34 12.08
CA SER A 704 2.71 70.58 10.79
C SER A 704 2.34 71.96 10.24
N SER A 705 3.34 72.77 9.91
CA SER A 705 3.21 74.05 9.18
C SER A 705 3.33 73.87 7.66
N SER A 706 3.04 72.67 7.16
CA SER A 706 3.07 72.38 5.73
C SER A 706 1.79 72.85 5.04
N ALA A 707 1.93 73.71 4.01
CA ALA A 707 0.83 74.08 3.13
C ALA A 707 0.32 72.92 2.23
N VAL A 708 0.83 71.70 2.39
CA VAL A 708 0.23 70.47 1.85
C VAL A 708 -1.03 70.07 2.65
N ASN A 709 -1.08 70.39 3.95
CA ASN A 709 -2.16 69.99 4.85
C ASN A 709 -3.53 70.48 4.35
N GLU A 710 -4.38 69.56 3.91
CA GLU A 710 -5.65 69.88 3.26
C GLU A 710 -6.74 68.87 3.59
N PHE A 711 -7.86 69.38 4.10
CA PHE A 711 -9.14 68.71 4.16
C PHE A 711 -10.06 69.32 3.10
N SER A 712 -10.46 68.52 2.11
CA SER A 712 -11.44 68.89 1.08
C SER A 712 -12.53 67.82 1.04
N PHE A 713 -13.80 68.20 1.23
CA PHE A 713 -14.93 67.25 1.39
C PHE A 713 -14.72 66.22 2.53
N VAL A 714 -14.31 66.71 3.71
CA VAL A 714 -14.06 65.88 4.91
C VAL A 714 -15.12 66.11 5.98
N GLU A 715 -15.61 65.04 6.60
CA GLU A 715 -16.37 65.08 7.85
C GLU A 715 -15.47 64.72 9.04
N VAL A 716 -15.45 65.56 10.09
CA VAL A 716 -14.84 65.23 11.39
C VAL A 716 -15.91 65.37 12.46
N SER A 717 -16.13 64.32 13.24
CA SER A 717 -17.21 64.30 14.23
C SER A 717 -16.90 63.51 15.50
N TYR A 718 -17.63 63.80 16.58
CA TYR A 718 -17.55 63.09 17.86
C TYR A 718 -16.16 63.13 18.53
N GLY A 719 -15.37 64.18 18.27
CA GLY A 719 -14.04 64.41 18.86
C GLY A 719 -14.04 65.33 20.09
N GLY A 720 -12.89 65.39 20.75
CA GLY A 720 -12.64 66.15 21.97
C GLY A 720 -13.13 65.50 23.26
N SER A 721 -13.02 64.18 23.44
CA SER A 721 -13.27 63.49 24.72
C SER A 721 -12.25 63.87 25.81
N ASP A 722 -10.96 63.86 25.45
CA ASP A 722 -9.84 64.26 26.31
C ASP A 722 -9.15 65.55 25.80
N ASP A 723 -8.25 66.09 26.61
CA ASP A 723 -7.43 67.26 26.32
C ASP A 723 -6.42 66.99 25.20
N ILE A 724 -6.73 67.46 23.98
CA ILE A 724 -5.99 67.22 22.75
C ILE A 724 -4.57 67.83 22.78
N ASP A 725 -4.41 69.02 23.35
CA ASP A 725 -3.12 69.71 23.57
C ASP A 725 -3.26 70.94 24.52
N TYR A 726 -2.13 71.48 24.99
CA TYR A 726 -2.00 72.64 25.89
C TYR A 726 -1.80 73.98 25.14
N ILE A 727 -2.84 74.46 24.46
CA ILE A 727 -2.77 75.63 23.57
C ILE A 727 -3.09 76.95 24.29
N ASN A 728 -2.20 77.93 24.16
CA ASN A 728 -2.26 79.28 24.75
C ASN A 728 -2.62 79.26 26.26
N SER A 729 -1.82 78.53 27.04
CA SER A 729 -1.87 78.40 28.51
C SER A 729 -3.10 77.68 29.10
N ALA A 730 -3.89 76.98 28.29
CA ALA A 730 -4.96 76.11 28.75
C ALA A 730 -5.00 74.82 27.92
N TRP A 731 -5.37 73.70 28.56
CA TRP A 731 -5.71 72.49 27.83
C TRP A 731 -6.98 72.71 26.99
N ARG A 732 -7.05 72.03 25.85
CA ARG A 732 -8.11 72.19 24.84
C ARG A 732 -8.72 70.85 24.49
N ARG A 733 -10.02 70.85 24.22
CA ARG A 733 -10.77 69.70 23.72
C ARG A 733 -11.41 70.12 22.41
N SER A 734 -11.20 69.39 21.31
CA SER A 734 -11.74 69.78 19.99
C SER A 734 -11.88 68.61 19.02
N ASN A 735 -12.73 68.75 18.00
CA ASN A 735 -12.70 67.84 16.83
C ASN A 735 -11.36 67.97 16.10
N VAL A 736 -10.90 69.21 15.86
CA VAL A 736 -9.58 69.52 15.30
C VAL A 736 -8.90 70.62 16.11
N ALA A 737 -7.60 70.54 16.32
CA ALA A 737 -6.78 71.61 16.86
C ALA A 737 -5.56 71.86 15.98
N ILE A 738 -5.20 73.13 15.78
CA ILE A 738 -4.01 73.56 15.03
C ILE A 738 -3.11 74.35 15.98
N ASN A 739 -1.89 73.87 16.23
CA ASN A 739 -0.92 74.49 17.14
C ASN A 739 0.45 74.64 16.45
N SER A 740 0.90 75.88 16.25
CA SER A 740 2.03 76.22 15.36
C SER A 740 1.94 75.66 13.91
N GLY A 741 0.74 75.27 13.46
CA GLY A 741 0.52 74.54 12.20
C GLY A 741 -0.25 75.32 11.13
N GLU A 742 -0.36 74.72 9.93
CA GLU A 742 -1.20 75.20 8.82
C GLU A 742 -2.15 74.08 8.37
N LEU A 743 -3.40 74.43 8.05
CA LEU A 743 -4.40 73.55 7.45
C LEU A 743 -5.27 74.33 6.45
N LYS A 744 -5.70 73.67 5.36
CA LYS A 744 -6.77 74.15 4.49
C LYS A 744 -8.05 73.33 4.71
N MET A 745 -9.21 73.97 4.59
CA MET A 745 -10.52 73.35 4.76
C MET A 745 -11.56 73.90 3.79
N ASN A 746 -12.12 73.03 2.94
CA ASN A 746 -13.16 73.40 1.97
C ASN A 746 -14.22 72.30 1.81
N ASP A 747 -15.51 72.68 1.83
CA ASP A 747 -16.67 71.78 1.77
C ASP A 747 -16.66 70.71 2.89
N CYS A 748 -16.04 71.01 4.03
CA CYS A 748 -15.96 70.13 5.19
C CYS A 748 -17.17 70.29 6.13
N THR A 749 -17.40 69.26 6.97
CA THR A 749 -18.37 69.29 8.08
C THR A 749 -17.69 68.93 9.40
N ILE A 750 -17.80 69.80 10.41
CA ILE A 750 -17.22 69.59 11.75
C ILE A 750 -18.35 69.59 12.78
N SER A 751 -18.65 68.41 13.35
CA SER A 751 -19.90 68.21 14.07
C SER A 751 -19.81 67.42 15.38
N ASN A 752 -20.81 67.61 16.25
CA ASN A 752 -21.08 66.79 17.43
C ASN A 752 -19.88 66.58 18.40
N GLY A 753 -18.86 67.46 18.35
CA GLY A 753 -17.70 67.36 19.23
C GLY A 753 -18.04 67.78 20.65
N GLU A 754 -17.44 67.13 21.65
CA GLU A 754 -17.70 67.46 23.06
C GLU A 754 -17.05 68.79 23.49
N GLY A 755 -16.00 69.20 22.76
CA GLY A 755 -15.33 70.48 22.91
C GLY A 755 -15.65 71.49 21.81
N THR A 756 -14.62 72.23 21.37
CA THR A 756 -14.71 73.19 20.25
C THR A 756 -14.71 72.44 18.91
N GLY A 757 -15.33 72.99 17.87
CA GLY A 757 -15.20 72.46 16.50
C GLY A 757 -13.73 72.50 16.04
N ILE A 758 -13.16 73.70 15.89
CA ILE A 758 -11.72 73.88 15.62
C ILE A 758 -11.09 74.88 16.60
N THR A 759 -10.01 74.49 17.28
CA THR A 759 -9.16 75.42 18.05
C THR A 759 -7.91 75.79 17.25
N ILE A 760 -7.52 77.07 17.24
CA ILE A 760 -6.44 77.60 16.40
C ILE A 760 -5.51 78.45 17.27
N SER A 761 -4.22 78.07 17.37
CA SER A 761 -3.23 78.85 18.12
C SER A 761 -2.95 80.21 17.46
N SER A 762 -2.40 81.14 18.24
CA SER A 762 -2.07 82.51 17.80
C SER A 762 -1.04 82.62 16.66
N ASP A 763 -0.31 81.54 16.40
CA ASP A 763 0.72 81.38 15.38
C ASP A 763 0.36 80.35 14.29
N SER A 764 -0.84 79.75 14.38
CA SER A 764 -1.38 78.83 13.38
C SER A 764 -2.17 79.52 12.26
N PHE A 765 -2.40 78.81 11.16
CA PHE A 765 -3.15 79.28 10.00
C PHE A 765 -4.22 78.26 9.55
N LEU A 766 -5.43 78.75 9.28
CA LEU A 766 -6.51 77.98 8.66
C LEU A 766 -6.98 78.69 7.39
N ASN A 767 -6.87 78.05 6.23
CA ASN A 767 -7.08 78.69 4.91
C ASN A 767 -6.22 79.97 4.72
N GLY A 768 -5.03 80.02 5.34
CA GLY A 768 -4.17 81.20 5.37
C GLY A 768 -4.68 82.36 6.27
N LEU A 769 -5.75 82.13 7.04
CA LEU A 769 -6.31 83.09 8.01
C LEU A 769 -5.80 82.78 9.42
N ASN A 770 -5.66 83.82 10.25
CA ASN A 770 -5.29 83.70 11.66
C ASN A 770 -6.05 84.73 12.52
N SER A 771 -5.77 84.81 13.82
CA SER A 771 -6.46 85.70 14.77
C SER A 771 -6.29 87.21 14.49
N SER A 772 -5.43 87.60 13.55
CA SER A 772 -5.27 88.99 13.08
C SER A 772 -6.03 89.33 11.79
N SER A 773 -6.63 88.33 11.13
CA SER A 773 -7.42 88.51 9.91
C SER A 773 -8.72 89.29 10.16
N THR A 774 -9.26 89.92 9.12
CA THR A 774 -10.56 90.61 9.21
C THR A 774 -11.69 89.62 9.02
N ASP A 775 -12.44 89.32 10.08
CA ASP A 775 -13.58 88.39 10.08
C ASP A 775 -13.22 86.99 9.52
N PRO A 776 -12.30 86.25 10.18
CA PRO A 776 -11.84 84.95 9.69
C PRO A 776 -12.90 83.85 9.83
N GLU A 777 -13.69 83.87 10.91
CA GLU A 777 -14.72 82.87 11.19
C GLU A 777 -15.76 82.82 10.05
N ALA A 778 -16.32 83.97 9.66
CA ALA A 778 -17.28 84.04 8.56
C ALA A 778 -16.70 83.68 7.18
N GLN A 779 -15.37 83.75 7.00
CA GLN A 779 -14.69 83.29 5.78
C GLN A 779 -14.48 81.78 5.77
N ILE A 780 -14.31 81.15 6.93
CA ILE A 780 -14.21 79.68 7.07
C ILE A 780 -15.60 79.05 6.96
N GLU A 781 -16.60 79.60 7.67
CA GLU A 781 -18.00 79.13 7.62
C GLU A 781 -18.66 79.33 6.24
N ALA A 782 -18.11 80.18 5.35
CA ALA A 782 -18.64 80.40 4.00
C ALA A 782 -18.67 79.12 3.14
N ASN A 783 -17.71 78.21 3.34
CA ASN A 783 -17.55 76.96 2.60
C ASN A 783 -17.54 75.71 3.52
N ASN A 784 -17.83 75.82 4.82
CA ASN A 784 -17.72 74.71 5.77
C ASN A 784 -18.86 74.71 6.79
N THR A 785 -19.36 73.53 7.16
CA THR A 785 -20.52 73.37 8.05
C THR A 785 -20.10 73.02 9.48
N PHE A 786 -20.54 73.79 10.46
CA PHE A 786 -20.27 73.55 11.89
C PHE A 786 -21.57 73.37 12.67
N THR A 787 -21.75 72.25 13.36
CA THR A 787 -23.01 71.93 14.09
C THR A 787 -22.79 71.13 15.37
N ASN A 788 -23.63 71.36 16.39
CA ASN A 788 -23.69 70.56 17.62
C ASN A 788 -22.38 70.42 18.42
N ASN A 789 -21.39 71.30 18.25
CA ASN A 789 -20.17 71.31 19.06
C ASN A 789 -20.50 71.81 20.49
N GLY A 790 -19.82 71.25 21.51
CA GLY A 790 -20.10 71.50 22.93
C GLY A 790 -19.58 72.85 23.47
N MET A 791 -18.58 73.44 22.80
CA MET A 791 -18.07 74.80 23.03
C MET A 791 -18.27 75.64 21.76
N ASP A 792 -17.30 76.46 21.37
CA ASP A 792 -17.37 77.29 20.16
C ASP A 792 -17.24 76.45 18.87
N ASN A 793 -17.78 76.93 17.74
CA ASN A 793 -17.57 76.29 16.43
C ASN A 793 -16.10 76.42 15.97
N ILE A 794 -15.55 77.63 16.10
CA ILE A 794 -14.18 77.98 15.78
C ILE A 794 -13.66 78.84 16.94
N LEU A 795 -12.43 78.63 17.39
CA LEU A 795 -11.81 79.38 18.48
C LEU A 795 -10.38 79.81 18.10
N PHE A 796 -10.23 81.09 17.79
CA PHE A 796 -8.92 81.75 17.62
C PHE A 796 -8.37 82.23 18.97
N LEU A 797 -7.05 82.02 19.19
CA LEU A 797 -6.36 82.27 20.46
C LEU A 797 -5.23 83.32 20.40
#